data_AF-A0AAV0RZV5-F1
#
_entry.id   AF-A0AAV0RZV5-F1
#
_cell.length_a   1.000
_cell.length_b   1.000
_cell.length_c   1.000
_cell.angle_alpha   90.00
_cell.angle_beta   90.00
_cell.angle_gamma   90.00
#
_symmetry.space_group_name_H-M   'P 1'
#
loop_
_entity.id
_entity.type
_entity.pdbx_description
1 polymer ?
#
loop_
_entity_poly.entity_id
_entity_poly.type
_entity_poly.pdbx_seq_one_letter_code
_entity_poly.pdbx_strand_id
1 'polypeptide(L)'
;MHERSGKSNTFNSQINSDVLPSVSFEAQVVSPELRFYDNTKSSLDDSSYGEKLLRAKMDLSFMYASKENDTWIRAAVKDLSVEAGSGLMILDPVDISGGYTSIKDKTDTSLISTDVCFHLSLSTISLLLNLQSQATAALQFGNAIPLAPCTNFDRIWVSPKENGSRNKLTFWRPRAPANYVILGDCVTSRPIPPSVAVMAVNNSYGRVRKPIGFNLIALLSEIQVFECAGGSELDSDCSIWMPIAPPGYAALGCVAHVGRQPPPNHVVYCLRSDLVSSTTYAECLLCARPQPSSSSGFSIWRMDNVIASFYAHLSSEYPPRDSSCDLSHLLLWNHVNHSSPKDTRLDTNGDDSVELKKRENVGENSSRWDVIRSVSKATNCYVSTPNFERIWWDRGSDVRRPVSIWRPIARPGYAVLGDCIAEGLEAPALGIIFKADSTEFASKPVQFTKVSHIMGKGIDEVFFWYPIAPPGYAALGCIVTRVDEPPSANSFCCPRMDLVNQANIIEVPVSRSSNSKASQCWTIWRVENQACTFLARSDLKKPSSKLAFSIGDSTKPKSRENVTAEMKIKCFSVTVLDSLCGMMTPLFDFTITNIKLATHGRMESMNAVLISSIAASTFNTQFEAWEPLVEPFDGIFK
;
A
#
# COMPACT_ATOMS: atom_id res chain seq x y z
N MET A 1 1.76 68.05 -17.45
CA MET A 1 2.19 67.94 -18.85
C MET A 1 3.70 67.67 -18.88
N HIS A 2 4.10 66.69 -19.69
CA HIS A 2 5.46 66.31 -20.13
C HIS A 2 6.46 65.65 -19.15
N GLU A 3 6.57 64.33 -19.34
CA GLU A 3 7.77 63.56 -19.73
C GLU A 3 9.19 64.01 -19.36
N ARG A 4 9.94 63.02 -18.84
CA ARG A 4 11.36 62.61 -19.08
C ARG A 4 11.96 62.16 -17.75
N SER A 5 12.81 61.16 -17.63
CA SER A 5 13.49 60.24 -18.55
C SER A 5 14.15 59.20 -17.66
N GLY A 6 14.05 57.91 -18.01
CA GLY A 6 14.83 56.87 -17.34
C GLY A 6 16.33 57.10 -17.51
N LYS A 7 17.07 57.09 -16.40
CA LYS A 7 18.51 56.86 -16.37
C LYS A 7 18.76 55.55 -15.64
N SER A 8 19.15 54.55 -16.40
CA SER A 8 19.77 53.32 -15.92
C SER A 8 21.15 53.66 -15.34
N ASN A 9 21.27 53.70 -14.02
CA ASN A 9 22.57 53.64 -13.36
C ASN A 9 22.88 52.18 -13.03
N THR A 10 23.73 51.59 -13.85
CA THR A 10 24.37 50.30 -13.61
C THR A 10 25.35 50.45 -12.44
N PHE A 11 24.91 50.13 -11.22
CA PHE A 11 25.83 49.89 -10.12
C PHE A 11 26.29 48.43 -10.19
N ASN A 12 27.51 48.24 -10.71
CA ASN A 12 28.32 47.06 -10.44
C ASN A 12 28.60 47.01 -8.93
N SER A 13 27.78 46.29 -8.17
CA SER A 13 28.23 45.75 -6.89
C SER A 13 28.79 44.35 -7.16
N GLN A 14 30.09 44.20 -6.98
CA GLN A 14 30.72 42.90 -6.82
C GLN A 14 30.01 42.18 -5.67
N ILE A 15 29.19 41.18 -6.01
CA ILE A 15 28.63 40.26 -5.03
C ILE A 15 29.79 39.38 -4.59
N ASN A 16 30.28 39.61 -3.36
CA ASN A 16 31.05 38.61 -2.63
C ASN A 16 30.17 37.36 -2.51
N SER A 17 30.45 36.37 -3.35
CA SER A 17 29.82 35.06 -3.34
C SER A 17 30.45 34.23 -2.22
N ASP A 18 29.94 34.37 -0.99
CA ASP A 18 30.09 33.33 0.06
C ASP A 18 29.21 33.54 1.31
N VAL A 19 28.04 34.17 1.17
CA VAL A 19 27.07 34.24 2.28
C VAL A 19 25.84 33.41 1.90
N LEU A 20 25.68 32.24 2.52
CA LEU A 20 24.43 31.48 2.45
C LEU A 20 23.26 32.41 2.86
N PRO A 21 22.20 32.55 2.05
CA PRO A 21 21.08 33.41 2.41
C PRO A 21 20.40 32.88 3.68
N SER A 22 20.26 33.74 4.69
CA SER A 22 19.43 33.44 5.86
C SER A 22 17.96 33.41 5.45
N VAL A 23 17.28 32.31 5.72
CA VAL A 23 15.85 32.15 5.40
C VAL A 23 15.08 32.14 6.71
N SER A 24 14.09 33.02 6.83
CA SER A 24 13.12 33.01 7.93
C SER A 24 11.71 32.99 7.36
N PHE A 25 10.88 32.13 7.93
CA PHE A 25 9.47 31.95 7.62
C PHE A 25 8.68 31.96 8.92
N GLU A 26 7.62 32.74 8.96
CA GLU A 26 6.70 32.78 10.09
C GLU A 26 5.28 32.70 9.55
N ALA A 27 4.47 31.86 10.18
CA ALA A 27 3.07 31.66 9.86
C ALA A 27 2.26 31.66 11.15
N GLN A 28 1.12 32.35 11.11
CA GLN A 28 0.16 32.36 12.20
C GLN A 28 -1.23 32.09 11.64
N VAL A 29 -1.95 31.16 12.27
CA VAL A 29 -3.35 30.88 12.01
C VAL A 29 -4.11 31.25 13.27
N VAL A 30 -4.96 32.27 13.16
CA VAL A 30 -5.72 32.81 14.28
C VAL A 30 -7.13 32.25 14.23
N SER A 31 -7.55 31.65 15.34
CA SER A 31 -8.88 31.14 15.63
C SER A 31 -9.46 30.18 14.56
N PRO A 32 -8.75 29.13 14.13
CA PRO A 32 -9.38 28.07 13.37
C PRO A 32 -10.37 27.31 14.26
N GLU A 33 -11.60 27.13 13.78
CA GLU A 33 -12.62 26.31 14.42
C GLU A 33 -12.79 25.01 13.63
N LEU A 34 -12.48 23.87 14.27
CA LEU A 34 -12.73 22.54 13.72
C LEU A 34 -14.00 21.97 14.33
N ARG A 35 -14.89 21.43 13.49
CA ARG A 35 -16.16 20.83 13.93
C ARG A 35 -16.24 19.38 13.48
N PHE A 36 -16.51 18.48 14.41
CA PHE A 36 -16.69 17.05 14.16
C PHE A 36 -18.13 16.66 14.49
N TYR A 37 -18.82 15.99 13.56
CA TYR A 37 -20.22 15.61 13.71
C TYR A 37 -20.41 14.13 13.46
N ASP A 38 -21.15 13.45 14.33
CA ASP A 38 -21.59 12.07 14.10
C ASP A 38 -22.94 12.05 13.36
N ASN A 39 -22.92 11.53 12.13
CA ASN A 39 -24.08 11.47 11.25
C ASN A 39 -24.82 10.11 11.31
N THR A 40 -24.54 9.27 12.31
CA THR A 40 -25.29 8.04 12.53
C THR A 40 -26.75 8.37 12.86
N LYS A 41 -27.68 7.82 12.06
CA LYS A 41 -29.12 7.93 12.34
C LYS A 41 -29.41 7.11 13.60
N SER A 42 -29.79 7.78 14.69
CA SER A 42 -30.34 7.13 15.86
C SER A 42 -31.59 6.37 15.42
N SER A 43 -31.58 5.04 15.56
CA SER A 43 -32.78 4.23 15.35
C SER A 43 -33.88 4.75 16.28
N LEU A 44 -35.10 4.85 15.74
CA LEU A 44 -36.32 5.23 16.45
C LEU A 44 -36.52 4.29 17.65
N ASP A 45 -36.00 4.68 18.82
CA ASP A 45 -36.53 4.39 20.18
C ASP A 45 -35.58 4.76 21.34
N ASP A 46 -34.38 5.32 21.11
CA ASP A 46 -33.54 5.77 22.24
C ASP A 46 -33.82 7.22 22.63
N SER A 47 -34.50 7.39 23.77
CA SER A 47 -34.74 8.65 24.47
C SER A 47 -33.49 9.31 25.08
N SER A 48 -32.29 8.82 24.77
CA SER A 48 -31.03 9.42 25.24
C SER A 48 -30.49 10.43 24.22
N TYR A 49 -30.57 11.72 24.57
CA TYR A 49 -29.90 12.80 23.86
C TYR A 49 -28.37 12.66 24.02
N GLY A 50 -27.74 11.79 23.23
CA GLY A 50 -26.29 11.65 23.19
C GLY A 50 -25.60 12.83 22.48
N GLU A 51 -24.36 13.13 22.88
CA GLU A 51 -23.51 14.11 22.21
C GLU A 51 -23.27 13.71 20.75
N LYS A 52 -23.42 14.65 19.82
CA LYS A 52 -23.18 14.42 18.38
C LYS A 52 -22.21 15.41 17.75
N LEU A 53 -21.81 16.44 18.48
CA LEU A 53 -20.99 17.54 17.97
C LEU A 53 -19.81 17.78 18.90
N LEU A 54 -18.64 17.98 18.31
CA LEU A 54 -17.40 18.39 18.96
C LEU A 54 -16.86 19.62 18.24
N ARG A 55 -16.46 20.64 19.01
CA ARG A 55 -15.85 21.87 18.49
C ARG A 55 -14.47 22.04 19.11
N ALA A 56 -13.44 22.17 18.28
CA ALA A 56 -12.10 22.47 18.74
C ALA A 56 -11.68 23.85 18.22
N LYS A 57 -11.13 24.69 19.10
CA LYS A 57 -10.59 26.02 18.80
C LYS A 57 -9.17 26.10 19.31
N MET A 58 -8.31 26.86 18.61
CA MET A 58 -6.93 27.08 18.99
C MET A 58 -6.37 28.32 18.28
N ASP A 59 -5.15 28.71 18.57
CA ASP A 59 -4.34 29.61 17.75
C ASP A 59 -3.02 28.91 17.44
N LEU A 60 -2.59 28.90 16.18
CA LEU A 60 -1.35 28.24 15.77
C LEU A 60 -0.33 29.29 15.34
N SER A 61 0.88 29.18 15.87
CA SER A 61 2.04 29.95 15.41
C SER A 61 3.19 29.02 15.10
N PHE A 62 3.85 29.27 13.99
CA PHE A 62 4.99 28.50 13.52
C PHE A 62 6.05 29.45 12.98
N MET A 63 7.28 29.28 13.44
CA MET A 63 8.44 30.02 12.99
C MET A 63 9.53 29.02 12.61
N TYR A 64 10.09 29.20 11.43
CA TYR A 64 11.27 28.51 10.96
C TYR A 64 12.32 29.56 10.57
N ALA A 65 13.54 29.42 11.07
CA ALA A 65 14.65 30.23 10.65
C ALA A 65 15.87 29.34 10.42
N SER A 66 16.65 29.64 9.40
CA SER A 66 17.94 28.99 9.14
C SER A 66 18.96 30.04 8.71
N LYS A 67 20.14 29.96 9.30
CA LYS A 67 21.30 30.80 8.97
C LYS A 67 22.52 29.90 8.92
N GLU A 68 23.19 29.87 7.77
CA GLU A 68 24.35 28.99 7.54
C GLU A 68 24.02 27.52 7.80
N ASN A 69 24.55 26.93 8.88
CA ASN A 69 24.26 25.56 9.33
C ASN A 69 23.31 25.49 10.53
N ASP A 70 22.90 26.63 11.07
CA ASP A 70 22.05 26.70 12.24
C ASP A 70 20.57 26.75 11.82
N THR A 71 19.72 26.04 12.57
CA THR A 71 18.28 25.99 12.35
C THR A 71 17.53 26.22 13.64
N TRP A 72 16.49 27.04 13.59
CA TRP A 72 15.56 27.31 14.67
C TRP A 72 14.15 27.04 14.18
N ILE A 73 13.41 26.24 14.93
CA ILE A 73 11.99 26.00 14.70
C ILE A 73 11.28 26.27 16.02
N ARG A 74 10.20 27.04 15.97
CA ARG A 74 9.28 27.20 17.09
C ARG A 74 7.88 26.94 16.58
N ALA A 75 7.12 26.19 17.35
CA ALA A 75 5.69 26.00 17.13
C ALA A 75 5.00 26.30 18.45
N ALA A 76 3.90 27.03 18.43
CA ALA A 76 3.05 27.16 19.60
C ALA A 76 1.58 27.05 19.20
N VAL A 77 0.86 26.26 19.98
CA VAL A 77 -0.60 26.19 20.00
C VAL A 77 -1.05 26.97 21.23
N LYS A 78 -1.89 27.97 21.06
CA LYS A 78 -2.47 28.73 22.17
C LYS A 78 -3.96 28.48 22.29
N ASP A 79 -4.48 28.59 23.50
CA ASP A 79 -5.91 28.49 23.83
C ASP A 79 -6.60 27.26 23.19
N LEU A 80 -5.89 26.12 23.11
CA LEU A 80 -6.47 24.88 22.58
C LEU A 80 -7.58 24.43 23.52
N SER A 81 -8.82 24.48 23.04
CA SER A 81 -10.00 24.13 23.80
C SER A 81 -10.91 23.24 22.97
N VAL A 82 -11.57 22.29 23.64
CA VAL A 82 -12.53 21.37 23.01
C VAL A 82 -13.84 21.44 23.78
N GLU A 83 -14.93 21.67 23.06
CA GLU A 83 -16.28 21.87 23.59
C GLU A 83 -17.24 20.85 22.95
N ALA A 84 -18.12 20.26 23.76
CA ALA A 84 -19.19 19.37 23.32
C ALA A 84 -20.39 20.14 22.73
N GLY A 85 -21.33 19.44 22.10
CA GLY A 85 -22.57 20.04 21.60
C GLY A 85 -23.48 20.58 22.69
N SER A 86 -23.42 20.00 23.90
CA SER A 86 -24.13 20.49 25.09
C SER A 86 -23.52 21.75 25.72
N GLY A 87 -22.32 22.16 25.31
CA GLY A 87 -21.55 23.23 25.96
C GLY A 87 -20.65 22.76 27.10
N LEU A 88 -20.51 21.44 27.33
CA LEU A 88 -19.47 20.91 28.21
C LEU A 88 -18.08 21.22 27.64
N MET A 89 -17.23 21.86 28.45
CA MET A 89 -15.80 22.01 28.15
C MET A 89 -15.10 20.68 28.38
N ILE A 90 -14.70 20.00 27.30
CA ILE A 90 -14.04 18.70 27.33
C ILE A 90 -12.55 18.86 27.61
N LEU A 91 -11.93 19.89 27.05
CA LEU A 91 -10.53 20.24 27.29
C LEU A 91 -10.48 21.72 27.67
N ASP A 92 -10.01 22.00 28.89
CA ASP A 92 -9.74 23.36 29.34
C ASP A 92 -8.67 24.01 28.45
N PRO A 93 -8.69 25.33 28.21
CA PRO A 93 -7.72 25.99 27.33
C PRO A 93 -6.26 25.66 27.67
N VAL A 94 -5.55 25.05 26.73
CA VAL A 94 -4.14 24.65 26.88
C VAL A 94 -3.23 25.44 25.94
N ASP A 95 -2.13 25.93 26.48
CA ASP A 95 -1.01 26.45 25.71
C ASP A 95 0.10 25.39 25.61
N ILE A 96 0.46 25.02 24.38
CA ILE A 96 1.52 24.08 24.07
C ILE A 96 2.57 24.79 23.22
N SER A 97 3.82 24.80 23.67
CA SER A 97 4.93 25.38 22.92
C SER A 97 6.05 24.38 22.72
N GLY A 98 6.54 24.29 21.49
CA GLY A 98 7.61 23.43 21.04
C GLY A 98 8.73 24.27 20.43
N GLY A 99 9.97 23.93 20.76
CA GLY A 99 11.17 24.55 20.22
C GLY A 99 12.14 23.49 19.73
N TYR A 100 12.76 23.73 18.59
CA TYR A 100 13.89 22.96 18.10
C TYR A 100 15.00 23.91 17.69
N THR A 101 16.21 23.67 18.17
CA THR A 101 17.39 24.43 17.77
C THR A 101 18.51 23.48 17.42
N SER A 102 19.21 23.75 16.33
CA SER A 102 20.44 23.08 15.96
C SER A 102 21.48 24.17 15.77
N ILE A 103 22.37 24.34 16.74
CA ILE A 103 23.43 25.37 16.71
C ILE A 103 24.76 24.67 16.89
N LYS A 104 25.72 24.87 15.96
CA LYS A 104 27.08 24.31 16.05
C LYS A 104 27.10 22.81 16.43
N ASP A 105 26.30 22.01 15.71
CA ASP A 105 26.13 20.55 15.89
C ASP A 105 25.50 20.08 17.22
N LYS A 106 25.08 21.00 18.11
CA LYS A 106 24.24 20.67 19.26
C LYS A 106 22.77 20.82 18.89
N THR A 107 21.98 19.78 19.10
CA THR A 107 20.53 19.82 18.89
C THR A 107 19.80 19.84 20.20
N ASP A 108 18.93 20.81 20.39
CA ASP A 108 18.07 20.96 21.56
C ASP A 108 16.60 20.98 21.13
N THR A 109 15.79 20.16 21.77
CA THR A 109 14.34 20.07 21.52
C THR A 109 13.60 20.27 22.83
N SER A 110 12.70 21.24 22.90
CA SER A 110 11.94 21.53 24.11
C SER A 110 10.44 21.48 23.82
N LEU A 111 9.66 20.82 24.69
CA LEU A 111 8.20 20.83 24.66
C LEU A 111 7.67 21.26 26.03
N ILE A 112 6.88 22.34 26.07
CA ILE A 112 6.32 22.89 27.31
C ILE A 112 4.81 23.01 27.12
N SER A 113 4.05 22.50 28.09
CA SER A 113 2.59 22.61 28.14
C SER A 113 2.13 23.18 29.48
N THR A 114 1.06 23.97 29.45
CA THR A 114 0.28 24.31 30.65
C THR A 114 -0.48 23.08 31.18
N ASP A 115 -1.30 23.28 32.20
CA ASP A 115 -2.17 22.24 32.76
C ASP A 115 -3.12 21.73 31.67
N VAL A 116 -3.15 20.41 31.48
CA VAL A 116 -4.00 19.71 30.50
C VAL A 116 -5.09 18.99 31.28
N CYS A 117 -6.30 19.57 31.29
CA CYS A 117 -7.42 19.05 32.07
C CYS A 117 -8.54 18.59 31.14
N PHE A 118 -8.84 17.29 31.16
CA PHE A 118 -9.93 16.69 30.41
C PHE A 118 -11.14 16.42 31.30
N HIS A 119 -12.32 16.85 30.88
CA HIS A 119 -13.60 16.54 31.52
C HIS A 119 -14.47 15.72 30.56
N LEU A 120 -14.58 14.43 30.81
CA LEU A 120 -15.19 13.48 29.89
C LEU A 120 -16.50 12.93 30.46
N SER A 121 -17.63 13.31 29.86
CA SER A 121 -18.90 12.63 30.14
C SER A 121 -19.00 11.27 29.43
N LEU A 122 -19.82 10.36 29.93
CA LEU A 122 -20.10 9.08 29.25
C LEU A 122 -20.61 9.27 27.82
N SER A 123 -21.45 10.29 27.59
CA SER A 123 -21.92 10.66 26.25
C SER A 123 -20.79 11.14 25.33
N THR A 124 -19.86 11.94 25.85
CA THR A 124 -18.68 12.42 25.11
C THR A 124 -17.72 11.27 24.77
N ILE A 125 -17.49 10.35 25.71
CA ILE A 125 -16.64 9.17 25.49
C ILE A 125 -17.22 8.32 24.35
N SER A 126 -18.53 8.08 24.36
CA SER A 126 -19.21 7.36 23.27
C SER A 126 -19.03 8.05 21.91
N LEU A 127 -19.20 9.38 21.87
CA LEU A 127 -18.97 10.17 20.65
C LEU A 127 -17.51 10.06 20.16
N LEU A 128 -16.53 10.20 21.04
CA LEU A 128 -15.10 10.10 20.70
C LEU A 128 -14.76 8.71 20.16
N LEU A 129 -15.28 7.64 20.77
CA LEU A 129 -15.09 6.26 20.30
C LEU A 129 -15.75 6.03 18.93
N ASN A 130 -16.94 6.57 18.70
CA ASN A 130 -17.60 6.50 17.40
C ASN A 130 -16.82 7.25 16.32
N LEU A 131 -16.37 8.48 16.60
CA LEU A 131 -15.54 9.24 15.67
C LEU A 131 -14.20 8.55 15.40
N GLN A 132 -13.56 7.99 16.42
CA GLN A 132 -12.35 7.19 16.26
C GLN A 132 -12.61 5.96 15.39
N SER A 133 -13.71 5.23 15.61
CA SER A 133 -14.09 4.08 14.80
C SER A 133 -14.33 4.48 13.35
N GLN A 134 -15.06 5.58 13.10
CA GLN A 134 -15.31 6.10 11.76
C GLN A 134 -14.01 6.56 11.07
N ALA A 135 -13.13 7.26 11.78
CA ALA A 135 -11.83 7.68 11.27
C ALA A 135 -10.91 6.49 11.00
N THR A 136 -10.89 5.51 11.91
CA THR A 136 -10.12 4.27 11.77
C THR A 136 -10.66 3.45 10.61
N ALA A 137 -11.97 3.36 10.45
CA ALA A 137 -12.61 2.74 9.31
C ALA A 137 -12.23 3.49 8.02
N ALA A 138 -12.30 4.82 7.98
CA ALA A 138 -11.85 5.64 6.85
C ALA A 138 -10.39 5.36 6.47
N LEU A 139 -9.50 5.24 7.45
CA LEU A 139 -8.08 4.91 7.26
C LEU A 139 -7.88 3.43 6.86
N GLN A 140 -8.69 2.51 7.38
CA GLN A 140 -8.64 1.06 7.07
C GLN A 140 -9.31 0.70 5.74
N PHE A 141 -10.31 1.47 5.27
CA PHE A 141 -10.95 1.30 3.96
C PHE A 141 -9.96 1.55 2.81
N GLY A 142 -8.75 2.06 3.10
CA GLY A 142 -7.62 2.12 2.18
C GLY A 142 -6.85 0.80 1.96
N ASN A 143 -7.04 -0.28 2.75
CA ASN A 143 -6.06 -1.39 2.80
C ASN A 143 -6.58 -2.84 2.72
N ALA A 144 -7.81 -3.10 2.25
CA ALA A 144 -8.16 -4.44 1.73
C ALA A 144 -8.14 -4.38 0.20
N ILE A 145 -7.40 -5.29 -0.47
CA ILE A 145 -7.34 -5.38 -1.93
C ILE A 145 -8.79 -5.44 -2.44
N PRO A 146 -9.30 -4.39 -3.12
CA PRO A 146 -10.73 -4.25 -3.38
C PRO A 146 -11.22 -5.25 -4.43
N LEU A 147 -10.31 -5.72 -5.29
CA LEU A 147 -10.59 -6.59 -6.41
C LEU A 147 -9.67 -7.81 -6.39
N ALA A 148 -10.19 -8.94 -6.85
CA ALA A 148 -9.40 -10.15 -7.08
C ALA A 148 -9.67 -10.69 -8.47
N PRO A 149 -8.65 -11.14 -9.22
CA PRO A 149 -8.84 -11.76 -10.52
C PRO A 149 -9.42 -13.17 -10.38
N CYS A 150 -10.50 -13.45 -11.11
CA CYS A 150 -11.07 -14.78 -11.30
C CYS A 150 -10.55 -15.37 -12.61
N THR A 151 -9.77 -16.43 -12.51
CA THR A 151 -9.27 -17.20 -13.67
C THR A 151 -10.06 -18.49 -13.91
N ASN A 152 -10.87 -18.90 -12.94
CA ASN A 152 -11.64 -20.14 -13.01
C ASN A 152 -13.10 -19.81 -13.31
N PHE A 153 -13.70 -20.56 -14.23
CA PHE A 153 -15.05 -20.32 -14.71
C PHE A 153 -15.86 -21.62 -14.74
N ASP A 154 -17.09 -21.54 -14.23
CA ASP A 154 -18.08 -22.61 -14.31
C ASP A 154 -18.95 -22.39 -15.55
N ARG A 155 -19.08 -23.41 -16.40
CA ARG A 155 -19.90 -23.34 -17.61
C ARG A 155 -21.36 -23.50 -17.24
N ILE A 156 -22.19 -22.49 -17.52
CA ILE A 156 -23.63 -22.52 -17.23
C ILE A 156 -24.39 -23.18 -18.37
N TRP A 157 -24.22 -22.67 -19.59
CA TRP A 157 -24.98 -23.12 -20.76
C TRP A 157 -24.18 -22.93 -22.05
N VAL A 158 -24.38 -23.83 -23.00
CA VAL A 158 -23.76 -23.83 -24.34
C VAL A 158 -24.85 -23.99 -25.37
N SER A 159 -24.82 -23.17 -26.42
CA SER A 159 -25.73 -23.30 -27.55
C SER A 159 -25.64 -24.68 -28.21
N PRO A 160 -26.77 -25.35 -28.50
CA PRO A 160 -26.80 -26.62 -29.23
C PRO A 160 -26.05 -26.53 -30.57
N LYS A 161 -25.46 -27.65 -31.01
CA LYS A 161 -24.77 -27.73 -32.30
C LYS A 161 -25.80 -27.96 -33.41
N GLU A 162 -26.22 -26.91 -34.12
CA GLU A 162 -26.85 -27.08 -35.43
C GLU A 162 -25.81 -27.04 -36.57
N ASN A 163 -26.15 -27.67 -37.70
CA ASN A 163 -25.35 -27.73 -38.94
C ASN A 163 -25.35 -26.40 -39.73
N GLY A 164 -25.34 -25.25 -39.03
CA GLY A 164 -25.35 -23.91 -39.61
C GLY A 164 -24.29 -22.99 -38.98
N SER A 165 -23.78 -22.05 -39.78
CA SER A 165 -22.62 -21.20 -39.46
C SER A 165 -22.91 -19.94 -38.63
N ARG A 166 -23.92 -19.93 -37.75
CA ARG A 166 -24.29 -18.67 -37.07
C ARG A 166 -24.40 -18.84 -35.55
N ASN A 167 -23.33 -18.38 -34.90
CA ASN A 167 -23.20 -17.98 -33.49
C ASN A 167 -23.35 -19.07 -32.43
N LYS A 168 -22.22 -19.70 -32.10
CA LYS A 168 -22.08 -20.52 -30.90
C LYS A 168 -21.95 -19.59 -29.70
N LEU A 169 -22.85 -19.67 -28.73
CA LEU A 169 -22.74 -18.89 -27.49
C LEU A 169 -22.46 -19.81 -26.32
N THR A 170 -21.66 -19.36 -25.38
CA THR A 170 -21.42 -20.06 -24.12
C THR A 170 -21.40 -19.05 -22.97
N PHE A 171 -22.23 -19.30 -21.97
CA PHE A 171 -22.29 -18.53 -20.72
C PHE A 171 -21.40 -19.16 -19.66
N TRP A 172 -20.65 -18.31 -18.97
CA TRP A 172 -19.67 -18.67 -17.97
C TRP A 172 -19.92 -17.88 -16.69
N ARG A 173 -19.86 -18.56 -15.55
CA ARG A 173 -19.85 -17.95 -14.23
C ARG A 173 -18.42 -17.89 -13.69
N PRO A 174 -17.86 -16.71 -13.42
CA PRO A 174 -16.56 -16.63 -12.76
C PRO A 174 -16.64 -17.18 -11.33
N ARG A 175 -15.62 -17.93 -10.90
CA ARG A 175 -15.53 -18.44 -9.53
C ARG A 175 -14.70 -17.50 -8.68
N ALA A 176 -15.38 -16.73 -7.84
CA ALA A 176 -14.73 -15.80 -6.93
C ALA A 176 -13.96 -16.52 -5.79
N PRO A 177 -12.80 -15.99 -5.36
CA PRO A 177 -12.13 -16.42 -4.14
C PRO A 177 -12.98 -16.20 -2.89
N ALA A 178 -12.61 -16.84 -1.78
CA ALA A 178 -13.27 -16.62 -0.49
C ALA A 178 -13.26 -15.12 -0.12
N ASN A 179 -14.40 -14.62 0.35
CA ASN A 179 -14.67 -13.21 0.67
C ASN A 179 -14.76 -12.25 -0.53
N TYR A 180 -14.75 -12.76 -1.76
CA TYR A 180 -15.04 -11.98 -2.97
C TYR A 180 -16.33 -12.49 -3.62
N VAL A 181 -16.98 -11.62 -4.38
CA VAL A 181 -18.23 -11.89 -5.08
C VAL A 181 -18.16 -11.40 -6.51
N ILE A 182 -18.91 -12.05 -7.39
CA ILE A 182 -19.06 -11.65 -8.79
C ILE A 182 -20.24 -10.69 -8.95
N LEU A 183 -20.14 -9.81 -9.95
CA LEU A 183 -21.15 -8.79 -10.27
C LEU A 183 -21.99 -9.12 -11.51
N GLY A 184 -21.67 -10.20 -12.22
CA GLY A 184 -22.34 -10.64 -13.45
C GLY A 184 -21.70 -11.90 -14.02
N ASP A 185 -22.37 -12.51 -15.00
CA ASP A 185 -21.82 -13.62 -15.78
C ASP A 185 -21.13 -13.10 -17.06
N CYS A 186 -20.34 -13.97 -17.68
CA CYS A 186 -19.60 -13.69 -18.91
C CYS A 186 -20.14 -14.53 -20.08
N VAL A 187 -20.00 -14.03 -21.30
CA VAL A 187 -20.42 -14.73 -22.51
C VAL A 187 -19.31 -14.73 -23.55
N THR A 188 -19.20 -15.83 -24.28
CA THR A 188 -18.17 -16.04 -25.31
C THR A 188 -18.79 -16.67 -26.56
N SER A 189 -18.19 -16.41 -27.73
CA SER A 189 -18.62 -16.96 -29.02
C SER A 189 -18.11 -18.39 -29.31
N ARG A 190 -17.40 -18.99 -28.34
CA ARG A 190 -16.82 -20.33 -28.43
C ARG A 190 -16.98 -21.03 -27.08
N PRO A 191 -16.96 -22.38 -27.03
CA PRO A 191 -17.01 -23.12 -25.77
C PRO A 191 -15.66 -23.11 -25.01
N ILE A 192 -14.96 -21.97 -25.06
CA ILE A 192 -13.68 -21.71 -24.41
C ILE A 192 -13.94 -20.58 -23.40
N PRO A 193 -13.53 -20.72 -22.12
CA PRO A 193 -13.71 -19.65 -21.14
C PRO A 193 -12.93 -18.40 -21.52
N PRO A 194 -13.28 -17.22 -20.98
CA PRO A 194 -12.53 -15.99 -21.22
C PRO A 194 -11.03 -16.17 -20.91
N SER A 195 -10.17 -15.69 -21.83
CA SER A 195 -8.71 -15.71 -21.65
C SER A 195 -8.20 -14.61 -20.71
N VAL A 196 -9.05 -13.64 -20.39
CA VAL A 196 -8.77 -12.52 -19.49
C VAL A 196 -9.46 -12.78 -18.15
N ALA A 197 -8.74 -12.54 -17.05
CA ALA A 197 -9.29 -12.70 -15.72
C ALA A 197 -10.42 -11.69 -15.48
N VAL A 198 -11.49 -12.16 -14.84
CA VAL A 198 -12.67 -11.34 -14.52
C VAL A 198 -12.56 -10.85 -13.09
N MET A 199 -12.76 -9.57 -12.86
CA MET A 199 -12.57 -9.00 -11.53
C MET A 199 -13.77 -9.31 -10.61
N ALA A 200 -13.52 -9.97 -9.48
CA ALA A 200 -14.46 -10.10 -8.37
C ALA A 200 -14.20 -9.00 -7.33
N VAL A 201 -15.27 -8.58 -6.66
CA VAL A 201 -15.21 -7.49 -5.67
C VAL A 201 -15.27 -8.05 -4.26
N ASN A 202 -14.46 -7.50 -3.37
CA ASN A 202 -14.43 -7.90 -1.98
C ASN A 202 -15.78 -7.60 -1.28
N ASN A 203 -16.33 -8.58 -0.56
CA ASN A 203 -17.63 -8.50 0.11
C ASN A 203 -17.61 -7.75 1.46
N SER A 204 -16.45 -7.26 1.89
CA SER A 204 -16.33 -6.48 3.12
C SER A 204 -16.82 -5.05 2.91
N TYR A 205 -17.15 -4.39 4.03
CA TYR A 205 -17.39 -2.94 4.08
C TYR A 205 -18.59 -2.43 3.25
N GLY A 206 -19.56 -3.32 2.98
CA GLY A 206 -20.79 -2.94 2.29
C GLY A 206 -20.59 -2.47 0.85
N ARG A 207 -19.44 -2.78 0.22
CA ARG A 207 -19.18 -2.44 -1.19
C ARG A 207 -20.18 -3.08 -2.14
N VAL A 208 -20.67 -4.25 -1.77
CA VAL A 208 -21.57 -5.07 -2.55
C VAL A 208 -22.73 -5.55 -1.68
N ARG A 209 -23.90 -5.77 -2.29
CA ARG A 209 -25.08 -6.35 -1.63
C ARG A 209 -25.78 -7.34 -2.54
N LYS A 210 -26.48 -8.31 -1.95
CA LYS A 210 -27.33 -9.23 -2.70
C LYS A 210 -28.46 -8.46 -3.41
N PRO A 211 -28.84 -8.84 -4.64
CA PRO A 211 -30.00 -8.28 -5.30
C PRO A 211 -31.27 -8.59 -4.52
N ILE A 212 -32.26 -7.70 -4.62
CA ILE A 212 -33.59 -7.89 -4.01
C ILE A 212 -34.47 -8.85 -4.83
N GLY A 213 -34.13 -9.04 -6.10
CA GLY A 213 -34.79 -9.95 -7.02
C GLY A 213 -34.12 -9.91 -8.39
N PHE A 214 -34.74 -10.55 -9.38
CA PHE A 214 -34.25 -10.63 -10.74
C PHE A 214 -35.40 -10.33 -11.72
N ASN A 215 -35.13 -9.50 -12.73
CA ASN A 215 -36.06 -9.25 -13.83
C ASN A 215 -35.70 -10.14 -15.03
N LEU A 216 -36.66 -10.90 -15.55
CA LEU A 216 -36.44 -11.76 -16.71
C LEU A 216 -36.29 -10.90 -17.95
N ILE A 217 -35.16 -11.04 -18.65
CA ILE A 217 -34.94 -10.37 -19.93
C ILE A 217 -35.40 -11.28 -21.08
N ALA A 218 -34.87 -12.52 -21.15
CA ALA A 218 -35.17 -13.40 -22.28
C ALA A 218 -35.05 -14.88 -21.91
N LEU A 219 -35.83 -15.71 -22.59
CA LEU A 219 -35.68 -17.16 -22.66
C LEU A 219 -35.04 -17.52 -24.01
N LEU A 220 -33.90 -18.22 -23.98
CA LEU A 220 -33.16 -18.55 -25.21
C LEU A 220 -33.93 -19.51 -26.13
N SER A 221 -34.84 -20.31 -25.58
CA SER A 221 -35.64 -21.29 -26.33
C SER A 221 -36.77 -20.65 -27.15
N GLU A 222 -37.17 -19.42 -26.80
CA GLU A 222 -38.17 -18.63 -27.55
C GLU A 222 -37.51 -17.82 -28.68
N ILE A 223 -36.17 -17.77 -28.71
CA ILE A 223 -35.39 -17.09 -29.74
C ILE A 223 -35.02 -18.12 -30.81
N GLN A 224 -35.66 -18.05 -31.99
CA GLN A 224 -35.51 -19.02 -33.10
C GLN A 224 -34.08 -19.21 -33.66
N VAL A 225 -33.06 -18.55 -33.13
CA VAL A 225 -31.64 -18.87 -33.41
C VAL A 225 -31.25 -20.23 -32.82
N PHE A 226 -32.04 -20.76 -31.87
CA PHE A 226 -31.72 -21.97 -31.12
C PHE A 226 -32.82 -23.06 -31.21
N GLU A 227 -33.61 -23.12 -32.30
CA GLU A 227 -34.64 -24.15 -32.46
C GLU A 227 -34.03 -25.57 -32.38
N CYS A 228 -34.46 -26.35 -31.39
CA CYS A 228 -34.11 -27.76 -31.28
C CYS A 228 -34.99 -28.57 -32.24
N ALA A 229 -34.41 -29.11 -33.32
CA ALA A 229 -35.05 -30.14 -34.11
C ALA A 229 -35.16 -31.45 -33.29
N GLY A 230 -36.37 -31.75 -32.83
CA GLY A 230 -36.74 -33.06 -32.28
C GLY A 230 -36.82 -33.09 -30.75
N GLY A 231 -38.02 -33.39 -30.25
CA GLY A 231 -38.29 -33.52 -28.82
C GLY A 231 -37.64 -34.76 -28.19
N SER A 232 -36.96 -34.54 -27.07
CA SER A 232 -36.99 -35.43 -25.91
C SER A 232 -36.45 -34.69 -24.67
N GLU A 233 -37.32 -34.55 -23.68
CA GLU A 233 -37.07 -34.52 -22.23
C GLU A 233 -35.61 -34.37 -21.74
N LEU A 234 -35.17 -33.13 -21.45
CA LEU A 234 -34.67 -32.71 -20.13
C LEU A 234 -34.28 -31.22 -20.18
N ASP A 235 -35.02 -30.39 -19.45
CA ASP A 235 -34.61 -29.15 -18.73
C ASP A 235 -33.32 -28.43 -19.17
N SER A 236 -33.17 -28.11 -20.46
CA SER A 236 -31.96 -27.50 -21.05
C SER A 236 -32.22 -26.10 -21.63
N ASP A 237 -33.38 -25.52 -21.30
CA ASP A 237 -33.70 -24.12 -21.55
C ASP A 237 -32.78 -23.21 -20.72
N CYS A 238 -32.37 -22.07 -21.26
CA CYS A 238 -31.59 -21.05 -20.53
C CYS A 238 -32.35 -19.72 -20.49
N SER A 239 -32.36 -19.09 -19.33
CA SER A 239 -32.97 -17.78 -19.09
C SER A 239 -31.92 -16.75 -18.70
N ILE A 240 -32.08 -15.52 -19.22
CA ILE A 240 -31.22 -14.37 -18.92
C ILE A 240 -31.98 -13.39 -18.05
N TRP A 241 -31.35 -12.95 -16.96
CA TRP A 241 -31.94 -12.10 -15.95
C TRP A 241 -31.09 -10.86 -15.68
N MET A 242 -31.74 -9.73 -15.36
CA MET A 242 -31.09 -8.54 -14.80
C MET A 242 -31.29 -8.52 -13.28
N PRO A 243 -30.24 -8.43 -12.45
CA PRO A 243 -30.39 -8.25 -11.02
C PRO A 243 -31.07 -6.91 -10.69
N ILE A 244 -32.00 -6.94 -9.73
CA ILE A 244 -32.64 -5.74 -9.20
C ILE A 244 -31.82 -5.29 -7.99
N ALA A 245 -31.17 -4.13 -8.10
CA ALA A 245 -30.29 -3.62 -7.06
C ALA A 245 -31.08 -3.00 -5.90
N PRO A 246 -30.63 -3.17 -4.63
CA PRO A 246 -31.20 -2.45 -3.50
C PRO A 246 -30.90 -0.94 -3.57
N PRO A 247 -31.66 -0.09 -2.84
CA PRO A 247 -31.42 1.35 -2.82
C PRO A 247 -29.97 1.70 -2.45
N GLY A 248 -29.34 2.57 -3.27
CA GLY A 248 -27.93 2.94 -3.13
C GLY A 248 -26.93 2.00 -3.83
N TYR A 249 -27.40 0.95 -4.51
CA TYR A 249 -26.58 0.02 -5.27
C TYR A 249 -27.05 -0.05 -6.74
N ALA A 250 -26.18 -0.53 -7.63
CA ALA A 250 -26.45 -0.73 -9.04
C ALA A 250 -26.03 -2.14 -9.49
N ALA A 251 -26.70 -2.66 -10.52
CA ALA A 251 -26.36 -3.92 -11.17
C ALA A 251 -25.49 -3.65 -12.40
N LEU A 252 -24.40 -4.42 -12.57
CA LEU A 252 -23.40 -4.18 -13.62
C LEU A 252 -23.42 -5.21 -14.76
N GLY A 253 -24.25 -6.25 -14.67
CA GLY A 253 -24.29 -7.30 -15.68
C GLY A 253 -25.48 -8.22 -15.57
N CYS A 254 -25.84 -8.84 -16.69
CA CYS A 254 -26.86 -9.88 -16.73
C CYS A 254 -26.34 -11.22 -16.17
N VAL A 255 -27.28 -12.07 -15.77
CA VAL A 255 -27.04 -13.40 -15.19
C VAL A 255 -27.75 -14.44 -16.03
N ALA A 256 -27.03 -15.50 -16.41
CA ALA A 256 -27.62 -16.65 -17.08
C ALA A 256 -27.96 -17.74 -16.06
N HIS A 257 -29.10 -18.39 -16.24
CA HIS A 257 -29.50 -19.54 -15.43
C HIS A 257 -30.09 -20.64 -16.32
N VAL A 258 -29.88 -21.89 -15.91
CA VAL A 258 -30.50 -23.05 -16.57
C VAL A 258 -31.91 -23.22 -16.00
N GLY A 259 -32.87 -23.47 -16.86
CA GLY A 259 -34.29 -23.51 -16.54
C GLY A 259 -34.96 -22.13 -16.62
N ARG A 260 -36.26 -22.11 -16.27
CA ARG A 260 -37.13 -20.93 -16.36
C ARG A 260 -37.29 -20.17 -15.04
N GLN A 261 -36.72 -20.68 -13.96
CA GLN A 261 -36.79 -20.07 -12.63
C GLN A 261 -35.70 -19.01 -12.44
N PRO A 262 -35.93 -17.99 -11.60
CA PRO A 262 -34.92 -16.99 -11.30
C PRO A 262 -33.73 -17.61 -10.55
N PRO A 263 -32.50 -17.12 -10.79
CA PRO A 263 -31.33 -17.61 -10.07
C PRO A 263 -31.41 -17.24 -8.58
N PRO A 264 -30.75 -18.01 -7.69
CA PRO A 264 -30.66 -17.66 -6.27
C PRO A 264 -29.99 -16.29 -6.02
N ASN A 265 -30.47 -15.55 -5.01
CA ASN A 265 -29.98 -14.19 -4.69
C ASN A 265 -28.52 -14.10 -4.18
N HIS A 266 -27.82 -15.22 -4.05
CA HIS A 266 -26.40 -15.25 -3.67
C HIS A 266 -25.46 -15.50 -4.84
N VAL A 267 -26.01 -15.66 -6.06
CA VAL A 267 -25.24 -15.97 -7.27
C VAL A 267 -24.40 -14.80 -7.74
N VAL A 268 -24.98 -13.60 -7.75
CA VAL A 268 -24.29 -12.34 -8.05
C VAL A 268 -24.68 -11.27 -7.04
N TYR A 269 -23.89 -10.20 -6.98
CA TYR A 269 -24.12 -9.06 -6.11
C TYR A 269 -24.20 -7.77 -6.92
N CYS A 270 -24.85 -6.76 -6.35
CA CYS A 270 -24.92 -5.39 -6.86
C CYS A 270 -23.85 -4.55 -6.16
N LEU A 271 -23.24 -3.61 -6.89
CA LEU A 271 -22.18 -2.73 -6.38
C LEU A 271 -22.76 -1.42 -5.86
N ARG A 272 -22.17 -0.81 -4.84
CA ARG A 272 -22.57 0.50 -4.33
C ARG A 272 -22.45 1.56 -5.45
N SER A 273 -23.45 2.44 -5.57
CA SER A 273 -23.62 3.30 -6.75
C SER A 273 -22.51 4.33 -6.94
N ASP A 274 -21.88 4.78 -5.85
CA ASP A 274 -20.73 5.70 -5.87
C ASP A 274 -19.42 5.04 -6.35
N LEU A 275 -19.41 3.71 -6.45
CA LEU A 275 -18.26 2.93 -6.94
C LEU A 275 -18.44 2.50 -8.41
N VAL A 276 -19.48 2.99 -9.09
CA VAL A 276 -19.80 2.68 -10.49
C VAL A 276 -19.39 3.83 -11.39
N SER A 277 -18.85 3.51 -12.56
CA SER A 277 -18.60 4.42 -13.67
C SER A 277 -19.35 3.96 -14.91
N SER A 278 -19.58 4.84 -15.87
CA SER A 278 -20.11 4.44 -17.18
C SER A 278 -19.02 3.83 -18.06
N THR A 279 -19.41 2.92 -18.95
CA THR A 279 -18.54 2.34 -19.99
C THR A 279 -19.26 2.21 -21.33
N THR A 280 -18.59 1.70 -22.35
CA THR A 280 -19.13 1.41 -23.68
C THR A 280 -19.32 -0.08 -23.93
N TYR A 281 -20.13 -0.44 -24.94
CA TYR A 281 -20.25 -1.81 -25.41
C TYR A 281 -19.10 -2.13 -26.38
N ALA A 282 -18.42 -3.26 -26.17
CA ALA A 282 -17.31 -3.69 -27.00
C ALA A 282 -17.78 -4.33 -28.31
N GLU A 283 -18.60 -5.38 -28.23
CA GLU A 283 -19.01 -6.20 -29.39
C GLU A 283 -20.44 -6.75 -29.24
N CYS A 284 -21.22 -6.82 -30.34
CA CYS A 284 -22.47 -7.62 -30.39
C CYS A 284 -22.11 -9.08 -30.68
N LEU A 285 -22.40 -9.97 -29.73
CA LEU A 285 -22.16 -11.41 -29.88
C LEU A 285 -23.34 -12.16 -30.49
N LEU A 286 -24.55 -11.63 -30.29
CA LEU A 286 -25.77 -12.15 -30.87
C LEU A 286 -26.67 -10.98 -31.23
N CYS A 287 -27.13 -10.92 -32.48
CA CYS A 287 -28.07 -9.93 -32.94
C CYS A 287 -29.14 -10.66 -33.77
N ALA A 288 -30.29 -10.95 -33.16
CA ALA A 288 -31.46 -11.58 -33.77
C ALA A 288 -32.44 -10.50 -34.24
N ARG A 289 -32.87 -10.59 -35.50
CA ARG A 289 -33.80 -9.63 -36.11
C ARG A 289 -35.26 -9.95 -35.70
N PRO A 290 -36.14 -8.94 -35.64
CA PRO A 290 -37.56 -9.17 -35.36
C PRO A 290 -38.18 -10.02 -36.48
N GLN A 291 -39.00 -11.00 -36.11
CA GLN A 291 -39.77 -11.86 -37.00
C GLN A 291 -41.26 -11.45 -36.93
N PRO A 292 -42.10 -11.79 -37.93
CA PRO A 292 -43.52 -11.43 -37.92
C PRO A 292 -44.33 -11.99 -36.74
N SER A 293 -43.82 -13.00 -36.01
CA SER A 293 -44.45 -13.59 -34.81
C SER A 293 -43.99 -12.99 -33.46
N SER A 294 -42.93 -12.18 -33.44
CA SER A 294 -42.36 -11.60 -32.22
C SER A 294 -41.99 -10.15 -32.49
N SER A 295 -42.71 -9.22 -31.85
CA SER A 295 -42.63 -7.78 -32.13
C SER A 295 -41.33 -7.09 -31.71
N SER A 296 -40.40 -7.80 -31.06
CA SER A 296 -39.11 -7.26 -30.60
C SER A 296 -37.94 -8.11 -31.11
N GLY A 297 -36.88 -7.43 -31.54
CA GLY A 297 -35.58 -8.08 -31.81
C GLY A 297 -34.86 -8.42 -30.52
N PHE A 298 -33.74 -9.13 -30.60
CA PHE A 298 -32.95 -9.47 -29.42
C PHE A 298 -31.46 -9.35 -29.71
N SER A 299 -30.70 -8.76 -28.78
CA SER A 299 -29.26 -8.68 -28.92
C SER A 299 -28.52 -8.89 -27.60
N ILE A 300 -27.32 -9.48 -27.69
CA ILE A 300 -26.40 -9.69 -26.57
C ILE A 300 -25.12 -8.94 -26.89
N TRP A 301 -24.77 -7.99 -26.01
CA TRP A 301 -23.61 -7.13 -26.13
C TRP A 301 -22.64 -7.42 -25.00
N ARG A 302 -21.37 -7.59 -25.33
CA ARG A 302 -20.30 -7.62 -24.34
C ARG A 302 -19.97 -6.19 -23.91
N MET A 303 -19.92 -5.94 -22.61
CA MET A 303 -19.48 -4.65 -22.08
C MET A 303 -17.95 -4.55 -22.10
N ASP A 304 -17.43 -3.35 -22.34
CA ASP A 304 -16.00 -3.04 -22.20
C ASP A 304 -15.69 -2.70 -20.74
N ASN A 305 -15.71 -3.72 -19.87
CA ASN A 305 -15.44 -3.54 -18.45
C ASN A 305 -14.53 -4.64 -17.88
N VAL A 306 -13.90 -4.35 -16.75
CA VAL A 306 -12.94 -5.29 -16.12
C VAL A 306 -13.61 -6.53 -15.51
N ILE A 307 -14.94 -6.52 -15.39
CA ILE A 307 -15.74 -7.66 -14.94
C ILE A 307 -16.20 -8.55 -16.11
N ALA A 308 -15.87 -8.20 -17.35
CA ALA A 308 -16.29 -8.86 -18.59
C ALA A 308 -17.78 -9.25 -18.62
N SER A 309 -18.64 -8.36 -18.12
CA SER A 309 -20.08 -8.59 -18.08
C SER A 309 -20.70 -8.42 -19.47
N PHE A 310 -21.94 -8.88 -19.60
CA PHE A 310 -22.74 -8.68 -20.80
C PHE A 310 -24.09 -8.08 -20.48
N TYR A 311 -24.67 -7.48 -21.51
CA TYR A 311 -26.01 -6.91 -21.50
C TYR A 311 -26.86 -7.61 -22.55
N ALA A 312 -28.05 -8.04 -22.16
CA ALA A 312 -29.06 -8.53 -23.10
C ALA A 312 -30.12 -7.44 -23.29
N HIS A 313 -30.37 -7.10 -24.55
CA HIS A 313 -31.28 -6.03 -24.94
C HIS A 313 -32.43 -6.62 -25.77
N LEU A 314 -33.67 -6.23 -25.45
CA LEU A 314 -34.90 -6.61 -26.16
C LEU A 314 -35.11 -5.84 -27.47
N SER A 315 -34.02 -5.52 -28.16
CA SER A 315 -34.03 -4.92 -29.49
C SER A 315 -32.81 -5.39 -30.29
N SER A 316 -32.90 -5.32 -31.61
CA SER A 316 -31.74 -5.51 -32.50
C SER A 316 -30.84 -4.26 -32.58
N GLU A 317 -31.27 -3.15 -31.98
CA GLU A 317 -30.56 -1.88 -31.98
C GLU A 317 -29.48 -1.81 -30.89
N TYR A 318 -28.55 -0.87 -31.07
CA TYR A 318 -27.50 -0.58 -30.08
C TYR A 318 -28.13 -0.17 -28.74
N PRO A 319 -27.71 -0.75 -27.60
CA PRO A 319 -28.35 -0.49 -26.32
C PRO A 319 -28.10 0.95 -25.82
N PRO A 320 -28.98 1.48 -24.95
CA PRO A 320 -28.80 2.81 -24.36
C PRO A 320 -27.53 2.88 -23.50
N ARG A 321 -26.81 4.02 -23.55
CA ARG A 321 -25.57 4.23 -22.77
C ARG A 321 -25.77 4.22 -21.26
N ASP A 322 -26.99 4.45 -20.78
CA ASP A 322 -27.30 4.46 -19.34
C ASP A 322 -27.28 3.05 -18.72
N SER A 323 -27.19 2.00 -19.55
CA SER A 323 -27.19 0.60 -19.12
C SER A 323 -25.81 -0.05 -19.10
N SER A 324 -24.74 0.69 -19.44
CA SER A 324 -23.36 0.20 -19.46
C SER A 324 -22.54 0.76 -18.31
N CYS A 325 -22.17 -0.13 -17.39
CA CYS A 325 -21.47 0.20 -16.15
C CYS A 325 -20.13 -0.55 -16.04
N ASP A 326 -19.12 0.12 -15.47
CA ASP A 326 -17.83 -0.43 -15.06
C ASP A 326 -17.51 0.02 -13.62
N LEU A 327 -16.44 -0.52 -13.06
CA LEU A 327 -15.90 -0.12 -11.76
C LEU A 327 -15.31 1.29 -11.85
N SER A 328 -15.60 2.11 -10.85
CA SER A 328 -15.02 3.45 -10.73
C SER A 328 -13.49 3.42 -10.69
N HIS A 329 -12.87 4.50 -11.19
CA HIS A 329 -11.43 4.72 -11.08
C HIS A 329 -10.90 4.62 -9.64
N LEU A 330 -11.73 4.85 -8.62
CA LEU A 330 -11.33 4.70 -7.21
C LEU A 330 -11.03 3.23 -6.83
N LEU A 331 -11.74 2.27 -7.42
CA LEU A 331 -11.44 0.84 -7.24
C LEU A 331 -10.26 0.39 -8.11
N LEU A 332 -10.13 0.98 -9.29
CA LEU A 332 -9.06 0.66 -10.25
C LEU A 332 -7.71 1.28 -9.86
N TRP A 333 -7.68 2.46 -9.22
CA TRP A 333 -6.45 3.17 -8.83
C TRP A 333 -5.60 2.36 -7.83
N ASN A 334 -6.26 1.68 -6.89
CA ASN A 334 -5.58 0.75 -5.98
C ASN A 334 -5.06 -0.51 -6.70
N HIS A 335 -5.56 -0.81 -7.90
CA HIS A 335 -5.09 -1.90 -8.74
C HIS A 335 -3.93 -1.48 -9.66
N VAL A 336 -3.90 -0.24 -10.16
CA VAL A 336 -2.82 0.26 -11.04
C VAL A 336 -1.49 0.32 -10.28
N ASN A 337 -1.50 0.56 -8.96
CA ASN A 337 -0.29 0.49 -8.13
C ASN A 337 0.21 -0.94 -7.86
N HIS A 338 -0.56 -1.97 -8.23
CA HIS A 338 -0.23 -3.39 -7.99
C HIS A 338 -0.34 -4.30 -9.22
N SER A 339 -0.68 -3.76 -10.39
CA SER A 339 -0.65 -4.49 -11.66
C SER A 339 0.14 -3.66 -12.68
N SER A 340 1.40 -4.03 -12.90
CA SER A 340 2.13 -3.54 -14.07
C SER A 340 1.39 -4.02 -15.33
N PRO A 341 1.19 -3.18 -16.34
CA PRO A 341 0.66 -3.64 -17.61
C PRO A 341 1.71 -4.53 -18.29
N LYS A 342 1.32 -5.75 -18.67
CA LYS A 342 2.01 -6.49 -19.72
C LYS A 342 1.52 -5.88 -21.04
N ASP A 343 2.41 -5.16 -21.72
CA ASP A 343 2.14 -4.62 -23.05
C ASP A 343 1.78 -5.74 -24.02
N THR A 344 0.57 -5.65 -24.58
CA THR A 344 0.24 -6.30 -25.83
C THR A 344 0.76 -5.40 -26.94
N ARG A 345 1.75 -5.91 -27.67
CA ARG A 345 2.26 -5.33 -28.91
C ARG A 345 1.10 -5.14 -29.90
N LEU A 346 0.94 -3.90 -30.37
CA LEU A 346 0.45 -3.63 -31.72
C LEU A 346 1.39 -2.62 -32.37
N ASP A 347 2.22 -3.15 -33.27
CA ASP A 347 2.94 -2.36 -34.25
C ASP A 347 1.92 -1.71 -35.19
N THR A 348 1.85 -0.39 -35.25
CA THR A 348 1.58 0.32 -36.51
C THR A 348 2.26 1.68 -36.46
N ASN A 349 3.15 1.89 -37.43
CA ASN A 349 3.98 3.07 -37.66
C ASN A 349 3.17 4.38 -37.76
N GLY A 350 3.80 5.47 -37.32
CA GLY A 350 3.42 6.85 -37.65
C GLY A 350 4.27 7.85 -36.88
N ASP A 351 5.21 8.48 -37.59
CA ASP A 351 6.02 9.62 -37.18
C ASP A 351 5.23 10.71 -36.41
N ASP A 352 5.77 11.17 -35.28
CA ASP A 352 6.39 12.50 -35.16
C ASP A 352 6.65 12.83 -33.69
N SER A 353 7.93 13.00 -33.38
CA SER A 353 8.43 13.37 -32.06
C SER A 353 8.67 14.88 -32.02
N VAL A 354 8.02 15.57 -31.08
CA VAL A 354 8.46 16.90 -30.63
C VAL A 354 8.93 16.76 -29.18
N GLU A 355 10.24 16.55 -29.04
CA GLU A 355 10.97 16.63 -27.78
C GLU A 355 10.94 18.07 -27.23
N LEU A 356 10.40 18.26 -26.03
CA LEU A 356 10.72 19.41 -25.18
C LEU A 356 11.73 18.98 -24.11
N LYS A 357 13.01 18.95 -24.50
CA LYS A 357 14.14 18.85 -23.56
C LYS A 357 14.32 20.18 -22.83
N LYS A 358 13.85 20.27 -21.59
CA LYS A 358 14.29 21.33 -20.67
C LYS A 358 15.58 20.87 -19.98
N ARG A 359 16.70 21.36 -20.50
CA ARG A 359 18.06 21.16 -19.98
C ARG A 359 18.27 22.15 -18.82
N GLU A 360 18.18 21.69 -17.58
CA GLU A 360 18.66 22.47 -16.42
C GLU A 360 20.09 22.04 -16.09
N ASN A 361 21.04 22.89 -16.48
CA ASN A 361 22.39 22.94 -15.92
C ASN A 361 22.30 23.65 -14.56
N VAL A 362 22.56 22.95 -13.46
CA VAL A 362 22.96 23.52 -12.16
C VAL A 362 23.91 22.47 -11.56
N GLY A 363 25.21 22.70 -11.45
CA GLY A 363 25.80 23.67 -10.53
C GLY A 363 26.00 22.98 -9.18
N GLU A 364 27.22 22.52 -8.91
CA GLU A 364 27.63 21.95 -7.63
C GLU A 364 27.36 22.97 -6.51
N ASN A 365 26.30 22.75 -5.74
CA ASN A 365 26.11 23.25 -4.37
C ASN A 365 24.86 22.56 -3.79
N SER A 366 25.03 21.30 -3.37
CA SER A 366 23.96 20.52 -2.73
C SER A 366 23.63 21.12 -1.36
N SER A 367 22.39 21.55 -1.19
CA SER A 367 21.89 22.04 0.09
C SER A 367 21.76 20.90 1.10
N ARG A 368 21.99 21.18 2.39
CA ARG A 368 21.92 20.19 3.48
C ARG A 368 20.53 19.57 3.68
N TRP A 369 19.50 20.09 3.00
CA TRP A 369 18.15 19.52 2.89
C TRP A 369 18.04 18.40 1.84
N ASP A 370 18.99 18.32 0.91
CA ASP A 370 19.10 17.18 0.00
C ASP A 370 19.49 15.91 0.74
N VAL A 371 20.05 15.97 1.95
CA VAL A 371 20.31 14.76 2.76
C VAL A 371 18.99 14.10 3.18
N ILE A 372 17.98 14.86 3.59
CA ILE A 372 16.68 14.29 3.99
C ILE A 372 15.89 13.81 2.76
N ARG A 373 15.99 14.51 1.63
CA ARG A 373 15.39 14.05 0.35
C ARG A 373 16.18 12.89 -0.28
N SER A 374 17.48 12.77 -0.02
CA SER A 374 18.33 11.65 -0.44
C SER A 374 18.10 10.41 0.41
N VAL A 375 17.79 10.59 1.70
CA VAL A 375 17.29 9.52 2.57
C VAL A 375 15.98 8.94 2.01
N SER A 376 15.13 9.77 1.39
CA SER A 376 13.92 9.32 0.66
C SER A 376 14.20 8.73 -0.73
N LYS A 377 15.32 9.07 -1.39
CA LYS A 377 15.71 8.54 -2.72
C LYS A 377 16.34 7.15 -2.62
N ALA A 378 17.14 6.87 -1.59
CA ALA A 378 17.75 5.55 -1.38
C ALA A 378 16.71 4.47 -1.01
N THR A 379 15.66 4.83 -0.27
CA THR A 379 14.55 3.91 0.07
C THR A 379 13.66 3.52 -1.12
N ASN A 380 13.81 4.18 -2.28
CA ASN A 380 12.96 3.95 -3.45
C ASN A 380 13.62 3.08 -4.54
N CYS A 381 14.83 2.58 -4.29
CA CYS A 381 15.62 1.81 -5.26
C CYS A 381 15.53 0.29 -5.07
N TYR A 382 15.06 -0.19 -3.92
CA TYR A 382 14.90 -1.62 -3.63
C TYR A 382 13.64 -1.90 -2.81
N VAL A 383 13.08 -3.11 -2.94
CA VAL A 383 11.87 -3.55 -2.28
C VAL A 383 12.07 -4.96 -1.72
N SER A 384 11.45 -5.25 -0.57
CA SER A 384 11.47 -6.58 0.03
C SER A 384 10.43 -7.52 -0.62
N THR A 385 10.80 -8.78 -0.83
CA THR A 385 9.92 -9.83 -1.35
C THR A 385 9.98 -11.08 -0.45
N PRO A 386 8.83 -11.66 -0.06
CA PRO A 386 8.79 -12.95 0.63
C PRO A 386 8.79 -14.14 -0.35
N ASN A 387 8.76 -13.88 -1.67
CA ASN A 387 8.57 -14.91 -2.68
C ASN A 387 9.92 -15.40 -3.21
N PHE A 388 10.16 -16.70 -3.11
CA PHE A 388 11.40 -17.34 -3.53
C PHE A 388 11.17 -18.63 -4.31
N GLU A 389 12.11 -18.93 -5.20
CA GLU A 389 12.24 -20.22 -5.87
C GLU A 389 13.45 -20.97 -5.31
N ARG A 390 13.29 -22.24 -4.90
CA ARG A 390 14.41 -23.05 -4.40
C ARG A 390 15.26 -23.55 -5.55
N ILE A 391 16.51 -23.11 -5.64
CA ILE A 391 17.44 -23.53 -6.69
C ILE A 391 18.20 -24.79 -6.28
N TRP A 392 18.71 -24.82 -5.04
CA TRP A 392 19.54 -25.92 -4.54
C TRP A 392 19.40 -26.10 -3.03
N TRP A 393 19.73 -27.30 -2.54
CA TRP A 393 19.75 -27.60 -1.10
C TRP A 393 20.70 -28.77 -0.78
N ASP A 394 21.20 -28.76 0.45
CA ASP A 394 22.06 -29.78 1.04
C ASP A 394 21.44 -30.25 2.35
N ARG A 395 21.31 -31.58 2.51
CA ARG A 395 20.79 -32.22 3.73
C ARG A 395 21.69 -31.98 4.94
N GLY A 396 22.92 -31.54 4.73
CA GLY A 396 23.89 -31.42 5.80
C GLY A 396 24.39 -32.80 6.26
N SER A 397 25.07 -32.82 7.39
CA SER A 397 25.57 -34.05 8.04
C SER A 397 25.36 -33.92 9.56
N ASP A 398 25.62 -34.97 10.33
CA ASP A 398 25.42 -34.97 11.79
C ASP A 398 26.15 -33.80 12.52
N VAL A 399 27.17 -33.21 11.89
CA VAL A 399 27.96 -32.08 12.42
C VAL A 399 27.65 -30.75 11.71
N ARG A 400 27.05 -30.78 10.50
CA ARG A 400 26.82 -29.59 9.66
C ARG A 400 25.33 -29.41 9.38
N ARG A 401 24.79 -28.24 9.74
CA ARG A 401 23.40 -27.87 9.47
C ARG A 401 23.07 -27.95 7.96
N PRO A 402 21.83 -28.31 7.60
CA PRO A 402 21.38 -28.24 6.21
C PRO A 402 21.45 -26.81 5.68
N VAL A 403 21.63 -26.67 4.37
CA VAL A 403 21.76 -25.36 3.70
C VAL A 403 20.88 -25.35 2.46
N SER A 404 20.23 -24.23 2.17
CA SER A 404 19.43 -24.07 0.96
C SER A 404 19.72 -22.74 0.26
N ILE A 405 19.60 -22.75 -1.07
CA ILE A 405 19.81 -21.59 -1.95
C ILE A 405 18.51 -21.27 -2.65
N TRP A 406 18.13 -20.00 -2.56
CA TRP A 406 16.84 -19.47 -2.98
C TRP A 406 17.01 -18.27 -3.89
N ARG A 407 16.27 -18.25 -5.00
CA ARG A 407 16.20 -17.10 -5.89
C ARG A 407 14.98 -16.24 -5.54
N PRO A 408 15.14 -14.96 -5.20
CA PRO A 408 14.03 -14.04 -5.08
C PRO A 408 13.25 -13.94 -6.39
N ILE A 409 11.92 -13.96 -6.33
CA ILE A 409 11.08 -13.77 -7.51
C ILE A 409 10.92 -12.25 -7.75
N ALA A 410 11.53 -11.75 -8.82
CA ALA A 410 11.44 -10.36 -9.25
C ALA A 410 10.02 -10.01 -9.75
N ARG A 411 9.57 -8.79 -9.42
CA ARG A 411 8.35 -8.19 -9.97
C ARG A 411 8.69 -7.35 -11.21
N PRO A 412 7.73 -7.10 -12.13
CA PRO A 412 7.98 -6.22 -13.27
C PRO A 412 8.53 -4.87 -12.82
N GLY A 413 9.60 -4.42 -13.50
CA GLY A 413 10.36 -3.21 -13.14
C GLY A 413 11.48 -3.40 -12.12
N TYR A 414 11.63 -4.61 -11.59
CA TYR A 414 12.67 -4.99 -10.64
C TYR A 414 13.49 -6.18 -11.14
N ALA A 415 14.74 -6.26 -10.71
CA ALA A 415 15.65 -7.36 -10.99
C ALA A 415 16.32 -7.86 -9.71
N VAL A 416 16.82 -9.10 -9.79
CA VAL A 416 17.46 -9.79 -8.66
C VAL A 416 18.92 -9.34 -8.53
N LEU A 417 19.40 -9.15 -7.30
CA LEU A 417 20.77 -8.73 -7.01
C LEU A 417 21.77 -9.91 -6.91
N GLY A 418 21.25 -11.08 -6.56
CA GLY A 418 21.97 -12.34 -6.38
C GLY A 418 21.07 -13.39 -5.73
N ASP A 419 21.50 -14.64 -5.71
CA ASP A 419 20.75 -15.70 -5.03
C ASP A 419 21.03 -15.67 -3.51
N CYS A 420 20.01 -15.98 -2.71
CA CYS A 420 20.06 -15.97 -1.26
C CYS A 420 20.50 -17.33 -0.72
N ILE A 421 21.29 -17.34 0.35
CA ILE A 421 21.63 -18.55 1.10
C ILE A 421 20.97 -18.55 2.48
N ALA A 422 20.38 -19.68 2.87
CA ALA A 422 19.75 -19.89 4.17
C ALA A 422 20.38 -21.10 4.88
N GLU A 423 20.59 -20.97 6.20
CA GLU A 423 20.82 -22.12 7.08
C GLU A 423 19.46 -22.77 7.37
N GLY A 424 19.30 -24.04 7.02
CA GLY A 424 18.01 -24.73 7.03
C GLY A 424 17.49 -25.05 5.62
N LEU A 425 16.34 -25.70 5.57
CA LEU A 425 15.62 -26.06 4.34
C LEU A 425 14.50 -25.08 3.99
N GLU A 426 14.30 -24.06 4.81
CA GLU A 426 13.28 -23.01 4.65
C GLU A 426 13.87 -21.78 3.95
N ALA A 427 13.01 -21.05 3.24
CA ALA A 427 13.42 -19.80 2.59
C ALA A 427 13.71 -18.71 3.63
N PRO A 428 14.60 -17.75 3.33
CA PRO A 428 14.75 -16.55 4.16
C PRO A 428 13.41 -15.83 4.35
N ALA A 429 13.20 -15.21 5.50
CA ALA A 429 11.95 -14.49 5.79
C ALA A 429 11.64 -13.37 4.78
N LEU A 430 12.69 -12.67 4.31
CA LEU A 430 12.60 -11.60 3.33
C LEU A 430 13.83 -11.61 2.42
N GLY A 431 13.59 -11.35 1.13
CA GLY A 431 14.62 -11.14 0.12
C GLY A 431 14.52 -9.73 -0.45
N ILE A 432 15.54 -9.26 -1.16
CA ILE A 432 15.58 -7.91 -1.72
C ILE A 432 15.65 -7.97 -3.24
N ILE A 433 14.79 -7.18 -3.90
CA ILE A 433 14.80 -6.95 -5.35
C ILE A 433 15.02 -5.47 -5.63
N PHE A 434 15.70 -5.14 -6.73
CA PHE A 434 16.18 -3.79 -7.01
C PHE A 434 15.56 -3.23 -8.30
N LYS A 435 15.29 -1.93 -8.34
CA LYS A 435 14.63 -1.27 -9.47
C LYS A 435 15.53 -1.28 -10.71
N ALA A 436 15.05 -1.84 -11.81
CA ALA A 436 15.82 -2.09 -13.03
C ALA A 436 15.46 -1.16 -14.21
N ASP A 437 14.39 -0.37 -14.10
CA ASP A 437 13.82 0.44 -15.19
C ASP A 437 14.60 1.72 -15.53
N SER A 438 15.58 2.08 -14.73
CA SER A 438 16.38 3.28 -14.91
C SER A 438 17.86 2.96 -14.79
N THR A 439 18.60 3.17 -15.88
CA THR A 439 20.06 3.05 -15.94
C THR A 439 20.79 3.96 -14.96
N GLU A 440 20.09 4.97 -14.40
CA GLU A 440 20.61 5.85 -13.37
C GLU A 440 21.00 5.13 -12.07
N PHE A 441 20.32 4.03 -11.69
CA PHE A 441 20.49 3.37 -10.39
C PHE A 441 21.04 1.94 -10.49
N ALA A 442 20.72 1.21 -11.54
CA ALA A 442 21.21 -0.16 -11.74
C ALA A 442 21.42 -0.45 -13.23
N SER A 443 22.34 -1.36 -13.52
CA SER A 443 22.64 -1.82 -14.87
C SER A 443 22.71 -3.33 -14.93
N LYS A 444 22.50 -3.91 -16.11
CA LYS A 444 22.60 -5.37 -16.31
C LYS A 444 24.07 -5.80 -16.23
N PRO A 445 24.36 -7.02 -15.74
CA PRO A 445 25.72 -7.56 -15.77
C PRO A 445 26.17 -7.72 -17.23
N VAL A 446 27.44 -7.43 -17.49
CA VAL A 446 28.05 -7.54 -18.83
C VAL A 446 28.23 -9.00 -19.22
N GLN A 447 28.64 -9.82 -18.26
CA GLN A 447 28.89 -11.25 -18.44
C GLN A 447 28.86 -11.97 -17.09
N PHE A 448 28.81 -13.30 -17.13
CA PHE A 448 28.88 -14.15 -15.95
C PHE A 448 30.14 -15.01 -16.00
N THR A 449 30.90 -15.05 -14.91
CA THR A 449 32.08 -15.92 -14.79
C THR A 449 31.76 -17.11 -13.91
N LYS A 450 32.03 -18.33 -14.39
CA LYS A 450 31.88 -19.56 -13.61
C LYS A 450 32.93 -19.59 -12.49
N VAL A 451 32.49 -19.57 -11.23
CA VAL A 451 33.38 -19.50 -10.05
C VAL A 451 33.51 -20.83 -9.31
N SER A 452 32.50 -21.69 -9.39
CA SER A 452 32.53 -23.02 -8.78
C SER A 452 31.45 -23.91 -9.38
N HIS A 453 31.53 -25.22 -9.13
CA HIS A 453 30.46 -26.17 -9.43
C HIS A 453 30.47 -27.29 -8.39
N ILE A 454 29.29 -27.86 -8.13
CA ILE A 454 29.11 -29.00 -7.22
C ILE A 454 28.62 -30.17 -8.06
N MET A 455 29.48 -31.19 -8.19
CA MET A 455 29.09 -32.46 -8.81
C MET A 455 28.20 -33.27 -7.87
N GLY A 456 27.08 -33.72 -8.40
CA GLY A 456 26.03 -34.42 -7.67
C GLY A 456 26.25 -35.93 -7.66
N LYS A 457 26.68 -36.49 -6.52
CA LYS A 457 26.47 -37.93 -6.26
C LYS A 457 25.08 -38.11 -5.63
N GLY A 458 24.04 -38.04 -6.46
CA GLY A 458 22.63 -38.24 -6.03
C GLY A 458 21.85 -36.98 -5.61
N ILE A 459 22.39 -35.78 -5.91
CA ILE A 459 21.70 -34.48 -5.82
C ILE A 459 21.88 -33.81 -7.19
N ASP A 460 20.98 -32.93 -7.61
CA ASP A 460 21.11 -32.17 -8.86
C ASP A 460 22.45 -31.41 -8.90
N GLU A 461 23.19 -31.51 -10.01
CA GLU A 461 24.40 -30.73 -10.25
C GLU A 461 24.08 -29.23 -10.29
N VAL A 462 24.98 -28.42 -9.72
CA VAL A 462 24.80 -26.96 -9.70
C VAL A 462 26.08 -26.21 -10.00
N PHE A 463 25.92 -25.11 -10.74
CA PHE A 463 26.99 -24.26 -11.23
C PHE A 463 26.84 -22.86 -10.63
N PHE A 464 27.93 -22.31 -10.11
CA PHE A 464 27.99 -21.01 -9.47
C PHE A 464 28.63 -20.00 -10.40
N TRP A 465 27.95 -18.88 -10.60
CA TRP A 465 28.36 -17.79 -11.47
C TRP A 465 28.49 -16.50 -10.68
N TYR A 466 29.51 -15.72 -10.97
CA TYR A 466 29.66 -14.36 -10.46
C TYR A 466 29.40 -13.35 -11.57
N PRO A 467 28.45 -12.41 -11.40
CA PRO A 467 28.17 -11.38 -12.40
C PRO A 467 29.31 -10.36 -12.46
N ILE A 468 29.73 -10.03 -13.69
CA ILE A 468 30.68 -8.94 -13.94
C ILE A 468 29.87 -7.67 -14.18
N ALA A 469 29.89 -6.77 -13.21
CA ALA A 469 29.24 -5.48 -13.28
C ALA A 469 29.96 -4.55 -14.29
N PRO A 470 29.22 -3.69 -15.00
CA PRO A 470 29.82 -2.64 -15.84
C PRO A 470 30.59 -1.61 -15.00
N PRO A 471 31.49 -0.81 -15.60
CA PRO A 471 32.24 0.22 -14.90
C PRO A 471 31.30 1.19 -14.15
N GLY A 472 31.56 1.41 -12.86
CA GLY A 472 30.71 2.26 -12.00
C GLY A 472 29.55 1.54 -11.30
N TYR A 473 29.42 0.22 -11.46
CA TYR A 473 28.41 -0.61 -10.81
C TYR A 473 29.06 -1.77 -10.03
N ALA A 474 28.31 -2.40 -9.11
CA ALA A 474 28.79 -3.47 -8.26
C ALA A 474 27.87 -4.70 -8.27
N ALA A 475 28.46 -5.89 -8.17
CA ALA A 475 27.76 -7.16 -8.01
C ALA A 475 27.67 -7.56 -6.53
N LEU A 476 26.48 -7.89 -6.03
CA LEU A 476 26.27 -8.17 -4.60
C LEU A 476 26.48 -9.64 -4.22
N GLY A 477 26.35 -10.59 -5.15
CA GLY A 477 26.52 -12.01 -4.85
C GLY A 477 26.53 -12.94 -6.05
N CYS A 478 26.76 -14.22 -5.78
CA CYS A 478 26.75 -15.29 -6.77
C CYS A 478 25.32 -15.69 -7.19
N ILE A 479 25.23 -16.29 -8.37
CA ILE A 479 24.00 -16.79 -8.99
C ILE A 479 24.22 -18.26 -9.35
N VAL A 480 23.18 -19.08 -9.16
CA VAL A 480 23.23 -20.54 -9.32
C VAL A 480 22.36 -20.99 -10.49
N THR A 481 22.88 -21.90 -11.30
CA THR A 481 22.12 -22.60 -12.34
C THR A 481 22.23 -24.11 -12.16
N ARG A 482 21.20 -24.84 -12.56
CA ARG A 482 21.21 -26.32 -12.58
C ARG A 482 21.83 -26.90 -13.86
N VAL A 483 22.04 -26.05 -14.87
CA VAL A 483 22.70 -26.38 -16.14
C VAL A 483 24.01 -25.61 -16.24
N ASP A 484 24.98 -26.15 -16.97
CA ASP A 484 26.29 -25.52 -17.20
C ASP A 484 26.21 -24.41 -18.26
N GLU A 485 25.24 -23.52 -18.10
CA GLU A 485 25.01 -22.36 -18.95
C GLU A 485 24.85 -21.12 -18.07
N PRO A 486 25.39 -19.96 -18.52
CA PRO A 486 25.27 -18.72 -17.76
C PRO A 486 23.80 -18.27 -17.70
N PRO A 487 23.37 -17.65 -16.58
CA PRO A 487 22.01 -17.16 -16.42
C PRO A 487 21.70 -15.99 -17.36
N SER A 488 20.42 -15.73 -17.63
CA SER A 488 20.01 -14.62 -18.48
C SER A 488 20.27 -13.27 -17.79
N ALA A 489 20.98 -12.35 -18.46
CA ALA A 489 21.30 -11.03 -17.90
C ALA A 489 20.05 -10.15 -17.64
N ASN A 490 18.91 -10.48 -18.25
CA ASN A 490 17.66 -9.72 -18.08
C ASN A 490 17.01 -9.90 -16.70
N SER A 491 17.35 -10.97 -15.97
CA SER A 491 16.77 -11.26 -14.66
C SER A 491 17.55 -10.66 -13.49
N PHE A 492 18.74 -10.13 -13.75
CA PHE A 492 19.69 -9.67 -12.73
C PHE A 492 20.14 -8.24 -12.99
N CYS A 493 20.53 -7.55 -11.93
CA CYS A 493 21.11 -6.22 -12.04
C CYS A 493 22.24 -5.99 -11.02
N CYS A 494 23.09 -5.04 -11.36
CA CYS A 494 24.19 -4.54 -10.56
C CYS A 494 23.86 -3.09 -10.18
N PRO A 495 23.68 -2.77 -8.89
CA PRO A 495 23.51 -1.39 -8.43
C PRO A 495 24.73 -0.52 -8.72
N ARG A 496 24.51 0.80 -8.85
CA ARG A 496 25.58 1.77 -9.01
C ARG A 496 26.46 1.85 -7.76
N MET A 497 27.75 2.11 -7.94
CA MET A 497 28.76 2.02 -6.88
C MET A 497 28.51 2.97 -5.70
N ASP A 498 27.83 4.10 -5.92
CA ASP A 498 27.45 5.07 -4.89
C ASP A 498 26.25 4.64 -4.03
N LEU A 499 25.52 3.60 -4.44
CA LEU A 499 24.38 3.03 -3.71
C LEU A 499 24.75 1.80 -2.88
N VAL A 500 26.03 1.42 -2.86
CA VAL A 500 26.52 0.23 -2.15
C VAL A 500 27.68 0.58 -1.24
N ASN A 501 27.76 -0.11 -0.11
CA ASN A 501 28.88 -0.03 0.83
C ASN A 501 29.67 -1.33 0.81
N GLN A 502 30.94 -1.28 1.21
CA GLN A 502 31.72 -2.50 1.39
C GLN A 502 31.16 -3.31 2.57
N ALA A 503 30.89 -4.59 2.34
CA ALA A 503 30.36 -5.51 3.33
C ALA A 503 31.42 -6.49 3.82
N ASN A 504 31.18 -7.05 5.00
CA ASN A 504 32.00 -8.12 5.54
C ASN A 504 31.53 -9.48 5.04
N ILE A 505 32.47 -10.42 5.00
CA ILE A 505 32.20 -11.84 4.76
C ILE A 505 32.35 -12.54 6.10
N ILE A 506 31.33 -13.29 6.52
CA ILE A 506 31.33 -14.03 7.79
C ILE A 506 32.57 -14.94 7.85
N GLU A 507 33.22 -15.00 9.02
CA GLU A 507 34.51 -15.69 9.19
C GLU A 507 34.44 -17.20 9.01
N VAL A 508 33.26 -17.80 9.15
CA VAL A 508 33.02 -19.23 8.97
C VAL A 508 32.26 -19.48 7.66
N PRO A 509 32.71 -20.40 6.79
CA PRO A 509 31.99 -20.75 5.57
C PRO A 509 30.69 -21.49 5.92
N VAL A 510 29.59 -21.14 5.25
CA VAL A 510 28.28 -21.80 5.40
C VAL A 510 28.35 -23.25 4.92
N SER A 511 29.14 -23.47 3.87
CA SER A 511 29.35 -24.77 3.28
C SER A 511 30.78 -24.92 2.77
N ARG A 512 31.37 -26.09 2.99
CA ARG A 512 32.62 -26.50 2.35
C ARG A 512 32.59 -27.98 2.02
N SER A 513 33.21 -28.33 0.90
CA SER A 513 33.55 -29.71 0.59
C SER A 513 35.04 -29.80 0.29
N SER A 514 35.71 -30.73 0.95
CA SER A 514 37.08 -31.13 0.68
C SER A 514 37.11 -32.64 0.55
N ASN A 515 37.01 -33.15 -0.67
CA ASN A 515 37.09 -34.58 -0.92
C ASN A 515 38.52 -34.94 -1.33
N SER A 516 39.17 -35.86 -0.60
CA SER A 516 40.55 -36.29 -0.92
C SER A 516 40.66 -37.13 -2.20
N LYS A 517 39.53 -37.64 -2.73
CA LYS A 517 39.47 -38.53 -3.91
C LYS A 517 39.04 -37.85 -5.22
N ALA A 518 38.49 -36.65 -5.16
CA ALA A 518 38.08 -35.87 -6.33
C ALA A 518 38.77 -34.51 -6.23
N SER A 519 39.56 -34.12 -7.24
CA SER A 519 40.39 -32.90 -7.24
C SER A 519 39.62 -31.57 -7.20
N GLN A 520 38.36 -31.58 -6.75
CA GLN A 520 37.47 -30.43 -6.69
C GLN A 520 37.10 -30.15 -5.25
N CYS A 521 37.58 -29.02 -4.75
CA CYS A 521 37.16 -28.44 -3.48
C CYS A 521 36.26 -27.24 -3.76
N TRP A 522 35.31 -26.96 -2.88
CA TRP A 522 34.50 -25.75 -3.01
C TRP A 522 34.10 -25.20 -1.64
N THR A 523 33.94 -23.89 -1.58
CA THR A 523 33.49 -23.18 -0.38
C THR A 523 32.44 -22.14 -0.73
N ILE A 524 31.45 -21.98 0.16
CA ILE A 524 30.40 -20.99 0.07
C ILE A 524 30.42 -20.12 1.33
N TRP A 525 30.48 -18.82 1.12
CA TRP A 525 30.65 -17.81 2.16
C TRP A 525 29.48 -16.84 2.14
N ARG A 526 28.82 -16.64 3.28
CA ARG A 526 27.73 -15.67 3.39
C ARG A 526 28.30 -14.25 3.45
N VAL A 527 27.69 -13.36 2.67
CA VAL A 527 27.97 -11.93 2.72
C VAL A 527 27.03 -11.30 3.73
N GLU A 528 27.54 -10.41 4.58
CA GLU A 528 26.75 -9.66 5.54
C GLU A 528 26.03 -8.50 4.82
N ASN A 529 24.95 -8.82 4.11
CA ASN A 529 24.10 -7.84 3.44
C ASN A 529 22.60 -8.16 3.57
N GLN A 530 21.77 -7.14 3.35
CA GLN A 530 20.31 -7.19 3.49
C GLN A 530 19.66 -8.20 2.53
N ALA A 531 20.31 -8.48 1.40
CA ALA A 531 19.82 -9.42 0.39
C ALA A 531 20.13 -10.89 0.70
N CYS A 532 20.79 -11.21 1.83
CA CYS A 532 21.19 -12.58 2.21
C CYS A 532 22.02 -13.33 1.15
N THR A 533 22.82 -12.61 0.37
CA THR A 533 23.60 -13.20 -0.72
C THR A 533 24.89 -13.89 -0.25
N PHE A 534 25.58 -14.56 -1.16
CA PHE A 534 26.79 -15.32 -0.85
C PHE A 534 27.82 -15.28 -1.98
N LEU A 535 29.06 -15.69 -1.67
CA LEU A 535 30.16 -15.86 -2.60
C LEU A 535 30.65 -17.31 -2.60
N ALA A 536 30.84 -17.89 -3.78
CA ALA A 536 31.36 -19.25 -3.94
C ALA A 536 32.77 -19.25 -4.55
N ARG A 537 33.61 -20.22 -4.15
CA ARG A 537 34.95 -20.45 -4.71
C ARG A 537 35.19 -21.94 -4.94
N SER A 538 36.08 -22.24 -5.88
CA SER A 538 36.61 -23.58 -6.16
C SER A 538 37.84 -23.94 -5.32
N ASP A 539 38.14 -23.16 -4.28
CA ASP A 539 39.21 -23.42 -3.33
C ASP A 539 38.68 -23.29 -1.88
N LEU A 540 39.56 -23.59 -0.92
CA LEU A 540 39.25 -23.50 0.51
C LEU A 540 39.53 -22.11 1.11
N LYS A 541 39.87 -21.12 0.29
CA LYS A 541 40.29 -19.79 0.74
C LYS A 541 39.08 -18.88 0.89
N LYS A 542 39.15 -17.95 1.85
CA LYS A 542 38.15 -16.89 2.01
C LYS A 542 38.17 -15.97 0.77
N PRO A 543 37.01 -15.63 0.18
CA PRO A 543 36.92 -14.64 -0.89
C PRO A 543 37.41 -13.27 -0.42
N SER A 544 37.87 -12.44 -1.35
CA SER A 544 38.26 -11.07 -1.03
C SER A 544 37.04 -10.26 -0.60
N SER A 545 37.17 -9.52 0.50
CA SER A 545 36.15 -8.55 0.94
C SER A 545 35.90 -7.43 -0.08
N LYS A 546 36.74 -7.29 -1.11
CA LYS A 546 36.49 -6.37 -2.24
C LYS A 546 35.33 -6.79 -3.14
N LEU A 547 34.89 -8.05 -3.06
CA LEU A 547 33.76 -8.59 -3.84
C LEU A 547 32.46 -8.61 -3.02
N ALA A 548 32.49 -8.15 -1.77
CA ALA A 548 31.38 -8.15 -0.84
C ALA A 548 30.82 -6.73 -0.69
N PHE A 549 29.57 -6.56 -1.08
CA PHE A 549 28.85 -5.28 -1.01
C PHE A 549 27.53 -5.44 -0.27
N SER A 550 27.16 -4.42 0.50
CA SER A 550 25.83 -4.24 1.08
C SER A 550 25.14 -3.07 0.42
N ILE A 551 23.80 -3.07 0.43
CA ILE A 551 23.05 -1.92 -0.07
C ILE A 551 23.30 -0.78 0.91
N GLY A 552 23.67 0.38 0.39
CA GLY A 552 23.95 1.55 1.19
C GLY A 552 22.67 2.07 1.82
N ASP A 553 22.52 1.88 3.13
CA ASP A 553 21.69 2.81 3.90
C ASP A 553 22.31 4.19 3.69
N SER A 554 21.51 5.15 3.22
CA SER A 554 21.93 6.53 3.10
C SER A 554 22.49 6.96 4.44
N THR A 555 23.81 6.99 4.55
CA THR A 555 24.62 7.53 5.64
C THR A 555 24.04 7.28 7.04
N LYS A 556 24.73 6.53 7.89
CA LYS A 556 24.71 6.89 9.32
C LYS A 556 24.92 8.41 9.36
N PRO A 557 23.95 9.23 9.78
CA PRO A 557 24.24 10.65 9.95
C PRO A 557 25.43 10.69 10.91
N LYS A 558 26.44 11.53 10.61
CA LYS A 558 27.50 11.82 11.58
C LYS A 558 26.82 11.94 12.94
N SER A 559 27.16 11.05 13.87
CA SER A 559 26.50 10.97 15.16
C SER A 559 26.57 12.36 15.78
N ARG A 560 25.43 13.05 15.86
CA ARG A 560 25.35 14.34 16.55
C ARG A 560 25.73 14.05 17.99
N GLU A 561 26.86 14.59 18.43
CA GLU A 561 27.49 14.10 19.66
C GLU A 561 26.69 14.47 20.91
N ASN A 562 25.72 15.39 20.83
CA ASN A 562 24.90 15.83 21.95
C ASN A 562 23.47 16.23 21.51
N VAL A 563 22.52 15.28 21.57
CA VAL A 563 21.09 15.57 21.45
C VAL A 563 20.53 15.76 22.85
N THR A 564 19.92 16.92 23.11
CA THR A 564 19.11 17.16 24.31
C THR A 564 17.65 17.29 23.91
N ALA A 565 16.77 16.60 24.62
CA ALA A 565 15.35 16.91 24.54
C ALA A 565 14.73 17.00 25.93
N GLU A 566 13.98 18.08 26.18
CA GLU A 566 13.27 18.34 27.43
C GLU A 566 11.77 18.45 27.15
N MET A 567 10.97 17.81 27.98
CA MET A 567 9.51 17.94 27.96
C MET A 567 9.02 18.22 29.38
N LYS A 568 8.20 19.27 29.52
CA LYS A 568 7.61 19.73 30.78
C LYS A 568 6.11 19.89 30.61
N ILE A 569 5.34 19.08 31.33
CA ILE A 569 3.90 19.26 31.50
C ILE A 569 3.64 19.47 32.99
N LYS A 570 2.96 20.56 33.33
CA LYS A 570 2.72 20.95 34.73
C LYS A 570 1.73 19.99 35.42
N CYS A 571 0.57 19.78 34.80
CA CYS A 571 -0.45 18.84 35.24
C CYS A 571 -1.11 18.20 34.02
N PHE A 572 -1.43 16.92 34.11
CA PHE A 572 -2.32 16.21 33.20
C PHE A 572 -3.42 15.57 34.06
N SER A 573 -4.67 16.00 33.90
CA SER A 573 -5.80 15.46 34.64
C SER A 573 -6.90 14.97 33.69
N VAL A 574 -7.56 13.89 34.09
CA VAL A 574 -8.72 13.34 33.39
C VAL A 574 -9.80 13.05 34.43
N THR A 575 -10.91 13.78 34.34
CA THR A 575 -12.09 13.59 35.18
C THR A 575 -13.22 12.99 34.36
N VAL A 576 -13.78 11.88 34.82
CA VAL A 576 -14.94 11.22 34.20
C VAL A 576 -16.20 11.65 34.92
N LEU A 577 -17.18 12.14 34.16
CA LEU A 577 -18.46 12.64 34.64
C LEU A 577 -19.59 11.68 34.22
N ASP A 578 -20.55 11.46 35.12
CA ASP A 578 -21.84 10.91 34.73
C ASP A 578 -22.67 12.01 34.07
N SER A 579 -23.41 11.64 33.03
CA SER A 579 -24.34 12.53 32.33
C SER A 579 -25.77 12.00 32.32
N LEU A 580 -26.06 10.93 33.07
CA LEU A 580 -27.41 10.40 33.23
C LEU A 580 -28.35 11.49 33.79
N CYS A 581 -29.45 11.74 33.09
CA CYS A 581 -30.51 12.68 33.48
C CYS A 581 -30.09 14.16 33.63
N GLY A 582 -28.95 14.58 33.08
CA GLY A 582 -28.51 15.99 33.05
C GLY A 582 -27.80 16.50 34.30
N MET A 583 -27.48 15.64 35.27
CA MET A 583 -26.61 15.98 36.40
C MET A 583 -25.15 15.60 36.06
N MET A 584 -24.24 16.57 36.05
CA MET A 584 -22.80 16.37 35.83
C MET A 584 -22.10 15.95 37.13
N THR A 585 -22.39 14.75 37.63
CA THR A 585 -21.74 14.24 38.84
C THR A 585 -20.38 13.62 38.49
N PRO A 586 -19.27 14.07 39.09
CA PRO A 586 -17.99 13.40 38.89
C PRO A 586 -18.03 11.98 39.43
N LEU A 587 -17.32 11.07 38.76
CA LEU A 587 -17.21 9.66 39.14
C LEU A 587 -15.79 9.32 39.53
N PHE A 588 -14.84 9.75 38.71
CA PHE A 588 -13.44 9.34 38.80
C PHE A 588 -12.54 10.48 38.33
N ASP A 589 -11.41 10.66 39.00
CA ASP A 589 -10.38 11.61 38.62
C ASP A 589 -9.01 10.92 38.65
N PHE A 590 -8.21 11.19 37.63
CA PHE A 590 -6.85 10.71 37.50
C PHE A 590 -5.94 11.87 37.17
N THR A 591 -4.90 12.07 37.97
CA THR A 591 -3.98 13.20 37.85
C THR A 591 -2.54 12.70 37.80
N ILE A 592 -1.79 13.25 36.84
CA ILE A 592 -0.34 13.13 36.76
C ILE A 592 0.23 14.55 36.84
N THR A 593 0.98 14.84 37.89
CA THR A 593 1.60 16.16 38.09
C THR A 593 3.11 16.09 37.91
N ASN A 594 3.73 17.26 37.67
CA ASN A 594 5.17 17.41 37.59
C ASN A 594 5.86 16.52 36.53
N ILE A 595 5.21 16.28 35.39
CA ILE A 595 5.77 15.47 34.30
C ILE A 595 6.97 16.20 33.71
N LYS A 596 8.17 15.69 34.00
CA LYS A 596 9.43 16.21 33.47
C LYS A 596 10.19 15.05 32.83
N LEU A 597 10.32 15.10 31.51
CA LEU A 597 11.13 14.18 30.75
C LEU A 597 12.36 14.91 30.25
N ALA A 598 13.53 14.44 30.63
CA ALA A 598 14.81 14.93 30.13
C ALA A 598 15.55 13.79 29.46
N THR A 599 16.00 14.03 28.23
CA THR A 599 16.79 13.07 27.47
C THR A 599 18.11 13.71 27.05
N HIS A 600 19.18 12.94 27.19
CA HIS A 600 20.53 13.38 26.87
C HIS A 600 21.33 12.22 26.30
N GLY A 601 22.04 12.47 25.20
CA GLY A 601 23.04 11.53 24.70
C GLY A 601 23.15 11.53 23.19
N ARG A 602 23.70 10.44 22.67
CA ARG A 602 23.79 10.17 21.24
C ARG A 602 22.52 9.43 20.81
N MET A 603 22.12 9.57 19.55
CA MET A 603 20.95 8.85 19.02
C MET A 603 21.10 7.32 19.14
N GLU A 604 22.34 6.81 19.16
CA GLU A 604 22.68 5.39 19.36
C GLU A 604 22.73 4.98 20.86
N SER A 605 22.77 5.93 21.80
CA SER A 605 22.85 5.71 23.26
C SER A 605 22.23 6.90 24.02
N MET A 606 20.91 6.94 24.06
CA MET A 606 20.14 8.03 24.66
C MET A 606 19.72 7.65 26.08
N ASN A 607 20.12 8.45 27.07
CA ASN A 607 19.63 8.32 28.43
C ASN A 607 18.36 9.17 28.57
N ALA A 608 17.30 8.60 29.13
CA ALA A 608 16.04 9.30 29.38
C ALA A 608 15.74 9.24 30.87
N VAL A 609 15.29 10.35 31.45
CA VAL A 609 14.80 10.40 32.83
C VAL A 609 13.43 11.03 32.83
N LEU A 610 12.43 10.30 33.30
CA LEU A 610 11.06 10.78 33.50
C LEU A 610 10.79 10.89 35.00
N ILE A 611 10.32 12.04 35.44
CA ILE A 611 9.83 12.29 36.80
C ILE A 611 8.36 12.67 36.69
N SER A 612 7.51 12.03 37.49
CA SER A 612 6.08 12.34 37.55
C SER A 612 5.48 11.87 38.88
N SER A 613 4.47 12.58 39.36
CA SER A 613 3.66 12.16 40.50
C SER A 613 2.29 11.72 40.01
N ILE A 614 1.80 10.55 40.43
CA ILE A 614 0.53 9.98 39.96
C ILE A 614 -0.42 9.84 41.13
N ALA A 615 -1.67 10.26 40.96
CA ALA A 615 -2.75 10.06 41.91
C ALA A 615 -4.05 9.70 41.18
N ALA A 616 -4.93 8.97 41.87
CA ALA A 616 -6.26 8.64 41.38
C ALA A 616 -7.28 8.70 42.52
N SER A 617 -8.45 9.25 42.25
CA SER A 617 -9.53 9.38 43.22
C SER A 617 -10.88 9.05 42.63
N THR A 618 -11.78 8.54 43.46
CA THR A 618 -13.19 8.29 43.13
C THR A 618 -14.05 9.28 43.90
N PHE A 619 -15.14 9.74 43.29
CA PHE A 619 -16.03 10.68 43.95
C PHE A 619 -17.10 9.93 44.74
N ASN A 620 -17.21 10.23 46.05
CA ASN A 620 -18.27 9.68 46.88
C ASN A 620 -19.47 10.64 46.91
N THR A 621 -20.56 10.21 46.27
CA THR A 621 -21.79 11.01 46.15
C THR A 621 -22.53 11.20 47.48
N GLN A 622 -22.29 10.36 48.50
CA GLN A 622 -22.95 10.49 49.81
C GLN A 622 -22.32 11.58 50.67
N PHE A 623 -21.01 11.79 50.53
CA PHE A 623 -20.24 12.77 51.30
C PHE A 623 -19.81 13.99 50.46
N GLU A 624 -20.17 14.04 49.18
CA GLU A 624 -19.77 15.05 48.20
C GLU A 624 -18.26 15.32 48.20
N ALA A 625 -17.45 14.26 48.37
CA ALA A 625 -16.02 14.35 48.58
C ALA A 625 -15.24 13.36 47.72
N TRP A 626 -14.01 13.73 47.34
CA TRP A 626 -13.08 12.84 46.66
C TRP A 626 -12.41 11.90 47.66
N GLU A 627 -12.45 10.60 47.37
CA GLU A 627 -11.76 9.56 48.12
C GLU A 627 -10.56 9.05 47.31
N PRO A 628 -9.36 8.97 47.89
CA PRO A 628 -8.18 8.50 47.19
C PRO A 628 -8.29 7.00 46.91
N LEU A 629 -8.23 6.62 45.63
CA LEU A 629 -8.08 5.23 45.20
C LEU A 629 -6.60 4.84 45.14
N VAL A 630 -5.76 5.77 44.69
CA VAL A 630 -4.30 5.67 44.68
C VAL A 630 -3.77 6.94 45.32
N GLU A 631 -3.10 6.78 46.47
CA GLU A 631 -2.42 7.89 47.12
C GLU A 631 -1.33 8.47 46.21
N PRO A 632 -1.12 9.80 46.22
CA PRO A 632 -0.08 10.43 45.40
C PRO A 632 1.29 9.81 45.67
N PHE A 633 1.93 9.31 44.61
CA PHE A 633 3.29 8.79 44.70
C PHE A 633 4.18 9.33 43.58
N ASP A 634 5.44 9.59 43.92
CA ASP A 634 6.44 10.09 42.99
C ASP A 634 7.20 8.92 42.33
N GLY A 635 7.23 8.92 41.00
CA GLY A 635 7.98 7.96 40.19
C GLY A 635 9.16 8.63 39.50
N ILE A 636 10.33 7.98 39.55
CA ILE A 636 11.50 8.31 38.74
C ILE A 636 11.82 7.11 37.85
N PHE A 637 11.69 7.28 36.54
CA PHE A 637 12.01 6.27 35.53
C PHE A 637 13.28 6.69 34.80
N LYS A 638 14.24 5.76 34.64
CA LYS A 638 15.54 5.98 34.00
C LYS A 638 15.81 4.96 32.91
#